data_AF-A0A2H6BT58-F1
#
_entry.id   AF-A0A2H6BT58-F1
#
_cell.length_a   1.000
_cell.length_b   1.000
_cell.length_c   1.000
_cell.angle_alpha   90.00
_cell.angle_beta   90.00
_cell.angle_gamma   90.00
#
_symmetry.space_group_name_H-M   'P 1'
#
loop_
_entity.id
_entity.type
_entity.pdbx_description
1 polymer ?
#
loop_
_entity_poly.entity_id
_entity_poly.type
_entity_poly.pdbx_seq_one_letter_code
_entity_poly.pdbx_strand_id
1 'polypeptide(L)'
;MTKKSLRKLIEFLNKECLVTQGELAEGLGISRAVVSKYFSDKENYVLPIVRENIISLFNYIKKNEDNPPTAKGITDAKLSVEEKEKKIKAAMDFREQIASVDEFLEMAGYLPEHNKNIQVSTNIFQMVLEIATELELLSVENAQNLSFDFKSLLHTKSKTSSQKDEDDRKDYLDKRIGEIVTYNRIPLTLIEKLSIKQKLEKVQKKLEQRNKKTFTKQEALALFISIAIKEKLLRDLEDISIRLEKVEYQTLSFSINSGDEFKDLHQIIWGKIAREEEWKLVSYTEKNKMLEVDTFHESEPVLLAKLTCIFKYKNQAEKLTFTYMSNNTFLENGVAAIGLNLGFSPELGDINFLSTKVISTDKNGLVETTVLLKEKVEENENKYQYYQATWVDIDTFKATLQAILSASIHWLSYHARDNNNGLLQLGNYQSLCVELTKIRHRAFNARRTLNDFQFLDDECGDSNITGIVDDAINQLKKLEKEDYLGVGKITEAYRINFYLCYLEAQIIRLRRFNTQGNIQQVTEILNNIKETKDKYFNSEEMIKNNFANLMKLRDVEDYLYKFSIGHEDVFNLNNLNDLKKVKNDQKNSGKENDADKDAGLDVYTSLSEVYGNVARFQFYLSDDKDTLINARENFLKAAYHASRMGAKRRTAKWVTFAGRVNVRLGNQNDDLIPIEQYLYLSKAIISKGVSAEYKPIFRDALESEINLLRGELHFMGRKYEQAFYCFLLALKGSIFLGFNRRISDSLYNLHRCYKKLGGTSIRSLLEKQESCFQLHEDKRELNPQSNAASEAAIDLVNNYLQNVQNSESFQNNNSKDYIIPTDSFLNTAKGIWTQWYRAMTDSSEIDSQHPVAILMDQGKWLSILED
;
A
#
# COMPACT_ATOMS: atom_id res chain seq x y z
N MET A 1 62.40 13.17 29.29
CA MET A 1 62.01 14.19 30.29
C MET A 1 62.11 15.56 29.67
N THR A 2 60.97 16.16 29.31
CA THR A 2 60.95 17.47 28.66
C THR A 2 61.02 18.57 29.72
N LYS A 3 62.24 19.13 29.92
CA LYS A 3 62.53 20.32 30.77
C LYS A 3 61.55 21.50 30.56
N LYS A 4 60.87 21.51 29.41
CA LYS A 4 59.88 22.50 28.98
C LYS A 4 58.52 22.37 29.69
N SER A 5 58.06 21.16 30.03
CA SER A 5 56.73 20.94 30.63
C SER A 5 56.71 21.33 32.10
N LEU A 6 57.69 20.87 32.88
CA LEU A 6 57.87 21.28 34.27
C LEU A 6 58.00 22.81 34.43
N ARG A 7 58.73 23.46 33.51
CA ARG A 7 58.87 24.93 33.52
C ARG A 7 57.55 25.64 33.25
N LYS A 8 56.76 25.15 32.29
CA LYS A 8 55.41 25.67 32.03
C LYS A 8 54.49 25.53 33.24
N LEU A 9 54.51 24.39 33.93
CA LEU A 9 53.71 24.18 35.14
C LEU A 9 54.11 25.16 36.25
N ILE A 10 55.41 25.32 36.53
CA ILE A 10 55.88 26.23 37.59
C ILE A 10 55.60 27.69 37.24
N GLU A 11 55.71 28.08 35.95
CA GLU A 11 55.33 29.41 35.50
C GLU A 11 53.81 29.64 35.59
N PHE A 12 53.00 28.64 35.26
CA PHE A 12 51.54 28.68 35.41
C PHE A 12 51.16 28.85 36.89
N LEU A 13 51.75 28.06 37.78
CA LEU A 13 51.50 28.17 39.22
C LEU A 13 51.90 29.53 39.77
N ASN A 14 53.01 30.09 39.31
CA ASN A 14 53.47 31.40 39.76
C ASN A 14 52.61 32.56 39.21
N LYS A 15 52.22 32.51 37.93
CA LYS A 15 51.51 33.60 37.24
C LYS A 15 49.99 33.55 37.41
N GLU A 16 49.40 32.38 37.22
CA GLU A 16 47.95 32.21 37.16
C GLU A 16 47.37 31.79 38.53
N CYS A 17 48.08 30.93 39.28
CA CYS A 17 47.65 30.49 40.62
C CYS A 17 48.26 31.34 41.76
N LEU A 18 49.05 32.37 41.42
CA LEU A 18 49.73 33.29 42.34
C LEU A 18 50.56 32.59 43.44
N VAL A 19 51.11 31.41 43.15
CA VAL A 19 51.96 30.67 44.11
C VAL A 19 53.31 31.38 44.23
N THR A 20 53.61 31.88 45.42
CA THR A 20 54.85 32.61 45.70
C THR A 20 56.06 31.67 45.65
N GLN A 21 57.26 32.23 45.46
CA GLN A 21 58.50 31.45 45.52
C GLN A 21 58.72 30.78 46.88
N GLY A 22 58.13 31.31 47.96
CA GLY A 22 58.17 30.70 49.29
C GLY A 22 57.31 29.44 49.36
N GLU A 23 56.06 29.52 48.88
CA GLU A 23 55.15 28.37 48.80
C GLU A 23 55.65 27.29 47.84
N LEU A 24 56.26 27.67 46.71
CA LEU A 24 56.91 26.72 45.80
C LEU A 24 58.08 26.01 46.50
N ALA A 25 58.90 26.72 47.25
CA ALA A 25 60.03 26.14 47.97
C ALA A 25 59.58 25.15 49.05
N GLU A 26 58.57 25.54 49.83
CA GLU A 26 57.99 24.72 50.90
C GLU A 26 57.26 23.49 50.35
N GLY A 27 56.41 23.67 49.33
CA GLY A 27 55.67 22.58 48.69
C GLY A 27 56.57 21.59 47.94
N LEU A 28 57.64 22.06 47.31
CA LEU A 28 58.62 21.19 46.65
C LEU A 28 59.66 20.59 47.62
N GLY A 29 59.74 21.07 48.87
CA GLY A 29 60.75 20.61 49.84
C GLY A 29 62.19 21.01 49.49
N ILE A 30 62.39 22.17 48.87
CA ILE A 30 63.70 22.69 48.44
C ILE A 30 63.96 24.09 49.00
N SER A 31 65.22 24.52 49.03
CA SER A 31 65.54 25.86 49.55
C SER A 31 65.01 26.98 48.65
N ARG A 32 64.53 28.08 49.26
CA ARG A 32 64.04 29.25 48.53
C ARG A 32 65.09 29.87 47.60
N ALA A 33 66.38 29.80 47.97
CA ALA A 33 67.48 30.26 47.12
C ALA A 33 67.56 29.49 45.79
N VAL A 34 67.22 28.19 45.78
CA VAL A 34 67.18 27.35 44.57
C VAL A 34 66.02 27.75 43.67
N VAL A 35 64.85 28.07 44.24
CA VAL A 35 63.68 28.56 43.49
C VAL A 35 63.93 29.96 42.91
N SER A 36 64.51 30.88 43.68
CA SER A 36 64.84 32.22 43.18
C SER A 36 65.87 32.16 42.06
N LYS A 37 66.89 31.29 42.16
CA LYS A 37 67.88 31.05 41.10
C LYS A 37 67.25 30.52 39.82
N TYR A 38 66.22 29.66 39.94
CA TYR A 38 65.46 29.12 38.80
C TYR A 38 64.70 30.19 38.02
N PHE A 39 64.12 31.18 38.69
CA PHE A 39 63.41 32.28 38.03
C PHE A 39 64.35 33.37 37.46
N SER A 40 65.55 33.56 38.04
CA SER A 40 66.53 34.52 37.53
C SER A 40 67.30 34.04 36.30
N ASP A 41 67.59 32.75 36.23
CA ASP A 41 68.45 32.16 35.18
C ASP A 41 67.58 31.53 34.07
N LYS A 42 67.10 32.39 33.16
CA LYS A 42 65.92 32.12 32.32
C LYS A 42 66.03 30.99 31.30
N GLU A 43 67.18 30.34 31.09
CA GLU A 43 67.27 29.28 30.08
C GLU A 43 67.98 27.98 30.49
N ASN A 44 68.86 27.94 31.48
CA ASN A 44 69.68 26.72 31.74
C ASN A 44 69.63 26.12 33.15
N TYR A 45 68.95 26.74 34.12
CA TYR A 45 68.89 26.18 35.48
C TYR A 45 67.81 25.11 35.61
N VAL A 46 68.20 23.89 36.03
CA VAL A 46 67.30 22.76 36.25
C VAL A 46 67.02 22.63 37.75
N LEU A 47 65.74 22.59 38.13
CA LEU A 47 65.36 22.31 39.51
C LEU A 47 65.72 20.85 39.85
N PRO A 48 66.46 20.60 40.95
CA PRO A 48 66.84 19.25 41.35
C PRO A 48 65.66 18.58 42.08
N ILE A 49 64.60 18.26 41.34
CA ILE A 49 63.35 17.72 41.90
C ILE A 49 62.94 16.40 41.20
N VAL A 50 62.38 15.50 42.00
CA VAL A 50 61.87 14.18 41.59
C VAL A 50 60.34 14.15 41.70
N ARG A 51 59.73 13.03 41.28
CA ARG A 51 58.26 12.87 41.23
C ARG A 51 57.61 13.17 42.59
N GLU A 52 58.23 12.72 43.68
CA GLU A 52 57.74 12.91 45.04
C GLU A 52 57.65 14.40 45.44
N ASN A 53 58.54 15.25 44.92
CA ASN A 53 58.50 16.69 45.17
C ASN A 53 57.27 17.33 44.51
N ILE A 54 56.86 16.88 43.31
CA ILE A 54 55.69 17.39 42.60
C ILE A 54 54.39 16.95 43.29
N ILE A 55 54.33 15.70 43.77
CA ILE A 55 53.20 15.21 44.58
C ILE A 55 53.09 16.00 45.88
N SER A 56 54.22 16.28 46.53
CA SER A 56 54.27 17.10 47.75
C SER A 56 53.78 18.53 47.47
N LEU A 57 54.14 19.11 46.32
CA LEU A 57 53.67 20.43 45.91
C LEU A 57 52.15 20.45 45.66
N PHE A 58 51.60 19.44 44.98
CA PHE A 58 50.16 19.30 44.80
C PHE A 58 49.43 19.23 46.14
N ASN A 59 49.89 18.36 47.04
CA ASN A 59 49.28 18.18 48.36
C ASN A 59 49.37 19.46 49.19
N TYR A 60 50.46 20.21 49.08
CA TYR A 60 50.64 21.50 49.73
C TYR A 60 49.65 22.54 49.21
N ILE A 61 49.44 22.61 47.88
CA ILE A 61 48.48 23.53 47.26
C ILE A 61 47.05 23.18 47.66
N LYS A 62 46.68 21.89 47.62
CA LYS A 62 45.34 21.43 48.01
C LYS A 62 45.04 21.58 49.48
N LYS A 63 46.02 21.34 50.36
CA LYS A 63 45.87 21.60 51.80
C LYS A 63 45.63 23.09 52.12
N ASN A 64 46.06 23.99 51.24
CA ASN A 64 45.95 25.44 51.40
C ASN A 64 44.99 26.08 50.36
N GLU A 65 44.08 25.30 49.79
CA GLU A 65 43.15 25.74 48.73
C GLU A 65 42.21 26.86 49.20
N ASP A 66 41.71 26.74 50.43
CA ASP A 66 40.82 27.73 51.06
C ASP A 66 41.55 28.99 51.56
N ASN A 67 42.88 29.01 51.52
CA ASN A 67 43.67 30.17 51.92
C ASN A 67 43.85 31.12 50.73
N PRO A 68 43.31 32.35 50.78
CA PRO A 68 43.40 33.28 49.65
C PRO A 68 44.88 33.64 49.36
N PRO A 69 45.32 33.62 48.09
CA PRO A 69 46.67 34.00 47.70
C PRO A 69 47.04 35.40 48.21
N THR A 70 48.23 35.55 48.78
CA THR A 70 48.67 36.88 49.26
C THR A 70 48.97 37.83 48.10
N ALA A 71 48.58 39.10 48.22
CA ALA A 71 48.87 40.14 47.22
C ALA A 71 50.38 40.33 46.91
N LYS A 72 51.28 39.74 47.71
CA LYS A 72 52.73 39.66 47.48
C LYS A 72 53.11 38.79 46.26
N GLY A 73 52.22 37.91 45.79
CA GLY A 73 52.43 37.11 44.58
C GLY A 73 52.24 37.91 43.27
N ILE A 74 51.63 39.09 43.33
CA ILE A 74 51.40 39.96 42.17
C ILE A 74 52.61 40.87 41.99
N THR A 75 53.49 40.56 41.04
CA THR A 75 54.74 41.31 40.81
C THR A 75 54.56 42.66 40.14
N ASP A 76 53.36 42.99 39.62
CA ASP A 76 53.06 44.27 38.98
C ASP A 76 52.56 45.31 39.99
N ALA A 77 53.46 46.21 40.40
CA ALA A 77 53.17 47.27 41.37
C ALA A 77 52.13 48.31 40.90
N LYS A 78 51.80 48.35 39.59
CA LYS A 78 50.93 49.35 38.97
C LYS A 78 49.43 49.01 38.92
N LEU A 79 49.02 47.81 39.33
CA LEU A 79 47.62 47.37 39.26
C LEU A 79 46.75 48.01 40.36
N SER A 80 45.52 48.37 40.01
CA SER A 80 44.51 48.90 40.93
C SER A 80 44.05 47.85 41.96
N VAL A 81 43.44 48.28 43.06
CA VAL A 81 42.96 47.37 44.14
C VAL A 81 41.92 46.37 43.60
N GLU A 82 40.97 46.84 42.78
CA GLU A 82 39.94 45.98 42.17
C GLU A 82 40.52 44.94 41.18
N GLU A 83 41.56 45.29 40.42
CA GLU A 83 42.22 44.35 39.51
C GLU A 83 43.04 43.29 40.27
N LYS A 84 43.61 43.66 41.42
CA LYS A 84 44.29 42.72 42.31
C LYS A 84 43.30 41.73 42.92
N GLU A 85 42.12 42.19 43.34
CA GLU A 85 41.05 41.32 43.84
C GLU A 85 40.50 40.38 42.76
N LYS A 86 40.32 40.86 41.51
CA LYS A 86 39.94 39.99 40.38
C LYS A 86 40.99 38.93 40.09
N LYS A 87 42.28 39.26 40.14
CA LYS A 87 43.36 38.28 39.96
C LYS A 87 43.43 37.26 41.10
N ILE A 88 43.20 37.69 42.35
CA ILE A 88 43.15 36.77 43.49
C ILE A 88 41.97 35.81 43.35
N LYS A 89 40.79 36.29 42.93
CA LYS A 89 39.62 35.43 42.69
C LYS A 89 39.86 34.43 41.55
N ALA A 90 40.40 34.87 40.42
CA ALA A 90 40.76 33.98 39.32
C ALA A 90 41.81 32.93 39.73
N ALA A 91 42.79 33.31 40.56
CA ALA A 91 43.79 32.39 41.09
C ALA A 91 43.19 31.34 42.03
N MET A 92 42.14 31.68 42.80
CA MET A 92 41.39 30.72 43.61
C MET A 92 40.62 29.74 42.72
N ASP A 93 39.93 30.22 41.69
CA ASP A 93 39.22 29.37 40.71
C ASP A 93 40.20 28.39 40.02
N PHE A 94 41.42 28.85 39.68
CA PHE A 94 42.45 27.97 39.10
C PHE A 94 42.97 26.92 40.09
N ARG A 95 43.14 27.25 41.38
CA ARG A 95 43.54 26.28 42.42
C ARG A 95 42.44 25.22 42.64
N GLU A 96 41.18 25.60 42.53
CA GLU A 96 40.03 24.69 42.61
C GLU A 96 40.02 23.66 41.47
N GLN A 97 40.28 24.13 40.25
CA GLN A 97 40.28 23.31 39.04
C GLN A 97 41.39 22.24 38.98
N ILE A 98 42.42 22.31 39.83
CA ILE A 98 43.48 21.28 39.88
C ILE A 98 42.93 20.04 40.60
N ALA A 99 42.17 19.19 39.92
CA ALA A 99 41.38 18.14 40.57
C ALA A 99 42.19 16.92 41.04
N SER A 100 43.31 16.58 40.40
CA SER A 100 44.05 15.34 40.68
C SER A 100 45.58 15.44 40.65
N VAL A 101 46.25 14.59 41.45
CA VAL A 101 47.71 14.44 41.48
C VAL A 101 48.24 13.95 40.12
N ASP A 102 47.49 13.08 39.44
CA ASP A 102 47.91 12.47 38.18
C ASP A 102 47.92 13.49 37.03
N GLU A 103 46.90 14.34 36.91
CA GLU A 103 46.91 15.47 35.95
C GLU A 103 48.06 16.45 36.24
N PHE A 104 48.35 16.69 37.52
CA PHE A 104 49.44 17.58 37.93
C PHE A 104 50.83 17.02 37.57
N LEU A 105 51.00 15.69 37.69
CA LEU A 105 52.22 14.98 37.27
C LEU A 105 52.35 14.88 35.75
N GLU A 106 51.23 14.78 35.02
CA GLU A 106 51.18 14.82 33.55
C GLU A 106 51.61 16.21 33.03
N MET A 107 51.06 17.29 33.61
CA MET A 107 51.49 18.67 33.29
C MET A 107 52.97 18.93 33.59
N ALA A 108 53.51 18.29 34.64
CA ALA A 108 54.93 18.37 34.99
C ALA A 108 55.84 17.53 34.05
N GLY A 109 55.25 16.69 33.19
CA GLY A 109 55.98 15.80 32.28
C GLY A 109 56.59 14.57 32.95
N TYR A 110 56.06 14.17 34.11
CA TYR A 110 56.47 12.96 34.86
C TYR A 110 55.60 11.73 34.57
N LEU A 111 54.46 11.91 33.90
CA LEU A 111 53.66 10.83 33.32
C LEU A 111 53.60 11.01 31.80
N PRO A 112 53.66 9.93 31.00
CA PRO A 112 53.41 10.02 29.55
C PRO A 112 51.97 10.47 29.31
N GLU A 113 51.78 11.37 28.34
CA GLU A 113 50.43 11.79 27.93
C GLU A 113 49.65 10.56 27.44
N HIS A 114 48.54 10.27 28.14
CA HIS A 114 47.47 9.31 27.84
C HIS A 114 47.56 7.87 28.38
N ASN A 115 46.66 7.53 29.33
CA ASN A 115 45.52 6.63 29.04
C ASN A 115 44.46 6.53 30.18
N LYS A 116 43.20 6.74 29.77
CA LYS A 116 41.92 6.20 30.28
C LYS A 116 41.44 6.59 31.69
N ASN A 117 40.43 7.48 31.69
CA ASN A 117 39.12 7.09 32.23
C ASN A 117 38.07 7.18 31.11
N ILE A 118 37.47 6.04 30.74
CA ILE A 118 36.17 6.00 30.06
C ILE A 118 35.13 6.30 31.14
N GLN A 119 35.08 7.55 31.58
CA GLN A 119 33.79 8.18 31.82
C GLN A 119 33.21 8.47 30.44
N VAL A 120 31.90 8.32 30.25
CA VAL A 120 31.23 8.66 28.99
C VAL A 120 31.22 10.19 28.89
N SER A 121 32.38 10.78 28.61
CA SER A 121 32.50 12.18 28.24
C SER A 121 31.72 12.39 26.95
N THR A 122 31.22 13.61 26.74
CA THR A 122 30.59 14.02 25.47
C THR A 122 31.42 13.57 24.27
N ASN A 123 32.75 13.53 24.40
CA ASN A 123 33.69 13.09 23.37
C ASN A 123 33.62 11.59 23.03
N ILE A 124 33.38 10.67 23.99
CA ILE A 124 33.21 9.23 23.69
C ILE A 124 31.83 8.96 23.11
N PHE A 125 30.78 9.62 23.64
CA PHE A 125 29.46 9.59 23.03
C PHE A 125 29.51 10.12 21.58
N GLN A 126 30.29 11.16 21.34
CA GLN A 126 30.44 11.80 20.05
C GLN A 126 31.37 11.04 19.09
N MET A 127 32.43 10.37 19.58
CA MET A 127 33.23 9.43 18.80
C MET A 127 32.44 8.18 18.41
N VAL A 128 31.62 7.63 19.31
CA VAL A 128 30.73 6.52 18.97
C VAL A 128 29.62 6.99 18.02
N LEU A 129 29.20 8.25 18.12
CA LEU A 129 28.28 8.85 17.16
C LEU A 129 28.93 9.06 15.79
N GLU A 130 30.18 9.50 15.73
CA GLU A 130 30.98 9.57 14.51
C GLU A 130 31.12 8.18 13.89
N ILE A 131 31.49 7.17 14.67
CA ILE A 131 31.60 5.78 14.22
C ILE A 131 30.24 5.28 13.73
N ALA A 132 29.13 5.50 14.45
CA ALA A 132 27.81 5.10 14.01
C ALA A 132 27.37 5.83 12.73
N THR A 133 27.65 7.12 12.62
CA THR A 133 27.34 7.95 11.44
C THR A 133 28.18 7.52 10.23
N GLU A 134 29.47 7.25 10.41
CA GLU A 134 30.37 6.79 9.34
C GLU A 134 30.09 5.33 8.95
N LEU A 135 29.74 4.46 9.91
CA LEU A 135 29.27 3.10 9.61
C LEU A 135 27.91 3.10 8.89
N GLU A 136 27.01 4.06 9.17
CA GLU A 136 25.77 4.29 8.40
C GLU A 136 26.05 4.75 6.96
N LEU A 137 27.22 5.34 6.71
CA LEU A 137 27.67 5.77 5.38
C LEU A 137 28.46 4.66 4.64
N LEU A 138 28.86 3.58 5.33
CA LEU A 138 29.64 2.48 4.77
C LEU A 138 28.74 1.34 4.28
N SER A 139 28.91 0.94 3.02
CA SER A 139 28.14 -0.12 2.35
C SER A 139 28.64 -1.55 2.64
N VAL A 140 28.99 -1.88 3.88
CA VAL A 140 29.64 -3.18 4.23
C VAL A 140 28.83 -3.96 5.26
N GLU A 141 28.54 -5.23 4.98
CA GLU A 141 27.71 -6.13 5.81
C GLU A 141 28.15 -6.20 7.29
N ASN A 142 29.46 -6.28 7.55
CA ASN A 142 30.00 -6.34 8.93
C ASN A 142 29.94 -5.02 9.70
N ALA A 143 29.89 -3.87 9.01
CA ALA A 143 29.85 -2.54 9.63
C ALA A 143 28.50 -2.25 10.31
N GLN A 144 27.43 -2.96 9.90
CA GLN A 144 26.05 -2.66 10.28
C GLN A 144 25.63 -3.31 11.61
N ASN A 145 26.02 -4.56 11.85
CA ASN A 145 25.88 -5.19 13.17
C ASN A 145 26.67 -4.41 14.23
N LEU A 146 27.87 -3.94 13.86
CA LEU A 146 28.66 -3.02 14.68
C LEU A 146 27.93 -1.69 14.92
N SER A 147 27.31 -1.08 13.90
CA SER A 147 26.52 0.16 14.07
C SER A 147 25.36 -0.03 15.05
N PHE A 148 24.64 -1.16 14.97
CA PHE A 148 23.57 -1.50 15.91
C PHE A 148 24.09 -1.69 17.34
N ASP A 149 25.17 -2.46 17.52
CA ASP A 149 25.80 -2.65 18.82
C ASP A 149 26.28 -1.31 19.39
N PHE A 150 26.87 -0.44 18.56
CA PHE A 150 27.30 0.91 18.97
C PHE A 150 26.12 1.80 19.34
N LYS A 151 25.00 1.80 18.60
CA LYS A 151 23.77 2.54 18.93
C LYS A 151 23.11 2.03 20.21
N SER A 152 23.04 0.70 20.38
CA SER A 152 22.49 0.07 21.58
C SER A 152 23.34 0.41 22.82
N LEU A 153 24.66 0.40 22.67
CA LEU A 153 25.62 0.76 23.71
C LEU A 153 25.57 2.27 24.03
N LEU A 154 25.43 3.13 23.02
CA LEU A 154 25.16 4.58 23.15
C LEU A 154 23.88 4.84 23.95
N HIS A 155 22.79 4.17 23.61
CA HIS A 155 21.52 4.35 24.28
C HIS A 155 21.55 3.86 25.73
N THR A 156 22.16 2.70 25.97
CA THR A 156 22.29 2.12 27.31
C THR A 156 23.12 3.04 28.19
N LYS A 157 24.27 3.49 27.69
CA LYS A 157 25.15 4.43 28.40
C LYS A 157 24.52 5.81 28.58
N SER A 158 23.79 6.33 27.58
CA SER A 158 23.04 7.59 27.67
C SER A 158 21.96 7.54 28.75
N LYS A 159 21.21 6.43 28.82
CA LYS A 159 20.17 6.18 29.83
C LYS A 159 20.76 6.04 31.25
N THR A 160 21.99 5.53 31.35
CA THR A 160 22.72 5.40 32.62
C THR A 160 23.38 6.72 33.04
N SER A 161 23.82 7.56 32.10
CA SER A 161 24.36 8.90 32.38
C SER A 161 23.27 9.93 32.69
N SER A 162 22.08 9.80 32.09
CA SER A 162 20.94 10.69 32.35
C SER A 162 20.32 10.50 33.73
N GLN A 163 20.67 9.43 34.47
CA GLN A 163 20.27 9.27 35.87
C GLN A 163 21.06 10.18 36.84
N LYS A 164 22.11 10.87 36.39
CA LYS A 164 22.89 11.81 37.21
C LYS A 164 22.80 13.28 36.76
N ASP A 165 22.30 13.54 35.55
CA ASP A 165 22.05 14.89 35.02
C ASP A 165 20.54 15.18 35.00
N GLU A 166 19.88 15.15 36.15
CA GLU A 166 18.60 15.86 36.36
C GLU A 166 18.86 17.38 36.40
N ASP A 167 19.40 17.94 35.31
CA ASP A 167 19.37 19.38 35.10
C ASP A 167 18.10 19.71 34.29
N ASP A 168 17.18 20.36 34.98
CA ASP A 168 15.75 20.61 34.76
C ASP A 168 15.36 21.39 33.47
N ARG A 169 16.16 21.35 32.40
CA ARG A 169 15.88 22.15 31.18
C ARG A 169 15.13 21.35 30.13
N LYS A 170 13.80 21.55 30.12
CA LYS A 170 12.81 20.94 29.22
C LYS A 170 12.92 21.31 27.72
N ASP A 171 13.96 21.96 27.21
CA ASP A 171 14.04 22.25 25.78
C ASP A 171 15.47 22.36 25.24
N TYR A 172 16.00 21.24 24.77
CA TYR A 172 17.39 21.12 24.29
C TYR A 172 17.58 21.62 22.85
N LEU A 173 16.53 21.84 22.06
CA LEU A 173 16.66 22.35 20.69
C LEU A 173 16.71 23.89 20.67
N ASP A 174 15.83 24.57 21.41
CA ASP A 174 15.62 26.02 21.30
C ASP A 174 16.90 26.87 21.47
N LYS A 175 17.65 26.66 22.56
CA LYS A 175 18.86 27.46 22.85
C LYS A 175 20.17 26.83 22.35
N ARG A 176 20.16 25.54 21.97
CA ARG A 176 21.39 24.77 21.71
C ARG A 176 21.53 24.25 20.29
N ILE A 177 20.62 24.50 19.34
CA ILE A 177 20.83 24.12 17.93
C ILE A 177 22.18 24.61 17.40
N GLY A 178 22.56 25.86 17.70
CA GLY A 178 23.86 26.41 17.30
C GLY A 178 25.03 25.66 17.94
N GLU A 179 24.91 25.27 19.21
CA GLU A 179 25.92 24.49 19.93
C GLU A 179 26.01 23.05 19.39
N ILE A 180 24.88 22.39 19.14
CA ILE A 180 24.80 21.04 18.56
C ILE A 180 25.47 21.02 17.18
N VAL A 181 25.27 22.05 16.36
CA VAL A 181 25.83 22.17 15.02
C VAL A 181 27.32 22.59 15.03
N THR A 182 27.75 23.38 16.02
CA THR A 182 29.12 23.92 16.07
C THR A 182 30.08 22.98 16.79
N TYR A 183 29.65 22.40 17.91
CA TYR A 183 30.44 21.51 18.76
C TYR A 183 30.31 20.03 18.38
N ASN A 184 29.63 19.70 17.28
CA ASN A 184 29.74 18.35 16.73
C ASN A 184 31.08 18.13 16.03
N ARG A 185 31.58 16.91 16.21
CA ARG A 185 32.82 16.41 15.61
C ARG A 185 32.57 15.64 14.31
N ILE A 186 31.33 15.59 13.81
CA ILE A 186 31.06 15.04 12.48
C ILE A 186 31.78 15.95 11.47
N PRO A 187 32.58 15.41 10.54
CA PRO A 187 33.30 16.22 9.55
C PRO A 187 32.29 16.80 8.55
N LEU A 188 31.72 17.94 8.94
CA LEU A 188 30.75 18.70 8.16
C LEU A 188 31.40 20.00 7.66
N THR A 189 31.21 20.30 6.38
CA THR A 189 31.58 21.59 5.81
C THR A 189 30.77 22.72 6.46
N LEU A 190 31.25 23.95 6.34
CA LEU A 190 30.53 25.12 6.85
C LEU A 190 29.12 25.24 6.22
N ILE A 191 28.99 24.88 4.94
CA ILE A 191 27.73 24.90 4.19
C ILE A 191 26.76 23.85 4.76
N GLU A 192 27.24 22.63 5.00
CA GLU A 192 26.45 21.55 5.62
C GLU A 192 25.98 21.94 7.03
N LYS A 193 26.87 22.52 7.85
CA LYS A 193 26.51 23.01 9.20
C LYS A 193 25.38 24.03 9.14
N LEU A 194 25.46 25.01 8.23
CA LEU A 194 24.40 26.01 8.06
C LEU A 194 23.08 25.39 7.55
N SER A 195 23.14 24.44 6.61
CA SER A 195 21.96 23.73 6.10
C SER A 195 21.28 22.91 7.20
N ILE A 196 22.05 22.14 7.98
CA ILE A 196 21.55 21.32 9.09
C ILE A 196 20.86 22.20 10.14
N LYS A 197 21.49 23.33 10.51
CA LYS A 197 20.90 24.30 11.44
C LYS A 197 19.52 24.76 10.97
N GLN A 198 19.41 25.21 9.73
CA GLN A 198 18.14 25.68 9.17
C GLN A 198 17.07 24.57 9.11
N LYS A 199 17.48 23.33 8.80
CA LYS A 199 16.58 22.18 8.75
C LYS A 199 16.10 21.78 10.15
N LEU A 200 16.97 21.82 11.15
CA LEU A 200 16.60 21.60 12.57
C LEU A 200 15.58 22.63 13.05
N GLU A 201 15.82 23.92 12.81
CA GLU A 201 14.87 24.99 13.19
C GLU A 201 13.50 24.81 12.52
N LYS A 202 13.48 24.40 11.24
CA LYS A 202 12.23 24.09 10.51
C LYS A 202 11.51 22.87 11.08
N VAL A 203 12.25 21.82 11.43
CA VAL A 203 11.68 20.59 12.01
C VAL A 203 11.14 20.85 13.41
N GLN A 204 11.86 21.61 14.25
CA GLN A 204 11.39 22.05 15.56
C GLN A 204 10.03 22.75 15.45
N LYS A 205 9.91 23.78 14.62
CA LYS A 205 8.63 24.50 14.40
C LYS A 205 7.49 23.57 13.95
N LYS A 206 7.77 22.60 13.08
CA LYS A 206 6.77 21.61 12.64
C LYS A 206 6.33 20.66 13.75
N LEU A 207 7.25 20.24 14.61
CA LEU A 207 6.96 19.36 15.74
C LEU A 207 6.21 20.11 16.85
N GLU A 208 6.53 21.39 17.07
CA GLU A 208 5.78 22.29 17.97
C GLU A 208 4.32 22.45 17.53
N GLN A 209 4.08 22.63 16.24
CA GLN A 209 2.72 22.65 15.65
C GLN A 209 1.96 21.33 15.87
N ARG A 210 2.68 20.22 16.07
CA ARG A 210 2.14 18.89 16.39
C ARG A 210 2.16 18.60 17.90
N ASN A 211 2.20 19.64 18.74
CA ASN A 211 2.20 19.58 20.21
C ASN A 211 3.47 19.02 20.87
N LYS A 212 4.59 18.86 20.15
CA LYS A 212 5.90 18.54 20.76
C LYS A 212 6.65 19.83 21.08
N LYS A 213 6.49 20.31 22.32
CA LYS A 213 7.04 21.59 22.82
C LYS A 213 8.38 21.47 23.54
N THR A 214 8.77 20.27 23.93
CA THR A 214 9.93 20.03 24.80
C THR A 214 10.74 18.87 24.23
N PHE A 215 12.04 19.09 24.02
CA PHE A 215 12.92 18.10 23.42
C PHE A 215 14.00 17.67 24.41
N THR A 216 14.07 16.37 24.66
CA THR A 216 15.17 15.79 25.44
C THR A 216 16.48 15.89 24.66
N LYS A 217 17.61 15.78 25.37
CA LYS A 217 18.94 15.70 24.74
C LYS A 217 19.01 14.57 23.70
N GLN A 218 18.42 13.42 23.98
CA GLN A 218 18.41 12.27 23.07
C GLN A 218 17.59 12.55 21.79
N GLU A 219 16.42 13.18 21.92
CA GLU A 219 15.57 13.55 20.78
C GLU A 219 16.23 14.60 19.89
N ALA A 220 16.86 15.62 20.48
CA ALA A 220 17.59 16.64 19.75
C ALA A 220 18.78 16.06 18.97
N LEU A 221 19.49 15.10 19.57
CA LEU A 221 20.60 14.40 18.93
C LEU A 221 20.12 13.50 17.80
N ALA A 222 19.09 12.67 18.02
CA ALA A 222 18.52 11.79 16.99
C ALA A 222 18.05 12.60 15.76
N LEU A 223 17.40 13.75 15.98
CA LEU A 223 17.03 14.68 14.91
C LEU A 223 18.23 15.25 14.18
N PHE A 224 19.27 15.69 14.90
CA PHE A 224 20.51 16.18 14.29
C PHE A 224 21.18 15.11 13.42
N ILE A 225 21.29 13.88 13.91
CA ILE A 225 21.92 12.75 13.21
C ILE A 225 21.16 12.40 11.94
N SER A 226 19.83 12.23 12.04
CA SER A 226 18.97 11.93 10.89
C SER A 226 19.09 12.99 9.78
N ILE A 227 19.20 14.28 10.16
CA ILE A 227 19.40 15.37 9.19
C ILE A 227 20.84 15.38 8.66
N ALA A 228 21.85 15.21 9.51
CA ALA A 228 23.26 15.27 9.12
C ALA A 228 23.64 14.13 8.16
N ILE A 229 23.16 12.91 8.41
CA ILE A 229 23.34 11.76 7.50
C ILE A 229 22.71 12.06 6.14
N LYS A 230 21.49 12.61 6.15
CA LYS A 230 20.80 13.00 4.92
C LYS A 230 21.55 14.08 4.14
N GLU A 231 22.10 15.10 4.80
CA GLU A 231 22.91 16.12 4.13
C GLU A 231 24.18 15.54 3.50
N LYS A 232 24.87 14.64 4.21
CA LYS A 232 26.08 13.99 3.69
C LYS A 232 25.79 13.09 2.49
N LEU A 233 24.73 12.28 2.54
CA LEU A 233 24.34 11.39 1.44
C LEU A 233 23.95 12.16 0.17
N LEU A 234 23.24 13.29 0.34
CA LEU A 234 22.69 14.09 -0.76
C LEU A 234 23.65 15.12 -1.35
N ARG A 235 24.90 15.19 -0.88
CA ARG A 235 25.88 16.22 -1.25
C ARG A 235 26.10 16.37 -2.76
N ASP A 236 25.91 15.30 -3.54
CA ASP A 236 26.07 15.31 -5.01
C ASP A 236 24.74 15.12 -5.78
N LEU A 237 23.59 15.05 -5.08
CA LEU A 237 22.26 14.79 -5.65
C LEU A 237 21.18 15.68 -5.01
N GLU A 238 21.52 16.96 -4.77
CA GLU A 238 20.66 17.96 -4.11
C GLU A 238 19.23 18.06 -4.68
N ASP A 239 19.04 17.56 -5.88
CA ASP A 239 17.81 17.67 -6.63
C ASP A 239 16.73 16.68 -6.24
N ILE A 240 17.00 15.46 -5.74
CA ILE A 240 15.95 14.44 -5.48
C ILE A 240 15.51 14.34 -4.01
N SER A 241 14.20 14.30 -3.77
CA SER A 241 13.62 14.18 -2.43
C SER A 241 12.24 13.53 -2.49
N ILE A 242 12.00 12.51 -1.68
CA ILE A 242 10.66 11.91 -1.51
C ILE A 242 10.23 12.03 -0.05
N ARG A 243 9.10 12.71 0.19
CA ARG A 243 8.60 13.01 1.53
C ARG A 243 7.18 12.52 1.76
N LEU A 244 6.98 11.70 2.79
CA LEU A 244 5.68 11.25 3.23
C LEU A 244 4.90 12.38 3.94
N GLU A 245 3.79 12.77 3.36
CA GLU A 245 2.86 13.77 3.89
C GLU A 245 1.81 13.09 4.78
N LYS A 246 1.09 12.12 4.21
CA LYS A 246 -0.09 11.47 4.80
C LYS A 246 -0.04 9.96 4.59
N VAL A 247 -0.51 9.21 5.59
CA VAL A 247 -0.69 7.76 5.57
C VAL A 247 -2.16 7.49 5.89
N GLU A 248 -2.85 6.78 5.02
CA GLU A 248 -4.24 6.37 5.25
C GLU A 248 -4.40 4.89 5.00
N TYR A 249 -5.13 4.24 5.89
CA TYR A 249 -5.49 2.84 5.74
C TYR A 249 -7.00 2.70 5.76
N GLN A 250 -7.51 1.88 4.83
CA GLN A 250 -8.93 1.60 4.72
C GLN A 250 -9.14 0.09 4.71
N THR A 251 -9.94 -0.42 5.65
CA THR A 251 -10.43 -1.80 5.61
C THR A 251 -11.44 -1.95 4.47
N LEU A 252 -11.16 -2.86 3.55
CA LEU A 252 -12.03 -3.16 2.42
C LEU A 252 -12.94 -4.34 2.67
N SER A 253 -12.43 -5.36 3.37
CA SER A 253 -13.22 -6.54 3.71
C SER A 253 -14.44 -6.16 4.53
N PHE A 254 -15.58 -6.75 4.20
CA PHE A 254 -16.80 -6.57 4.96
C PHE A 254 -17.55 -7.89 5.14
N SER A 255 -18.33 -7.94 6.20
CA SER A 255 -19.40 -8.91 6.42
C SER A 255 -20.65 -8.17 6.86
N ILE A 256 -21.79 -8.86 6.85
CA ILE A 256 -23.05 -8.33 7.38
C ILE A 256 -23.37 -9.11 8.63
N ASN A 257 -23.62 -8.41 9.74
CA ASN A 257 -24.08 -9.03 10.98
C ASN A 257 -25.20 -10.05 10.68
N SER A 258 -25.04 -11.27 11.19
CA SER A 258 -26.02 -12.34 10.99
C SER A 258 -27.39 -11.91 11.54
N GLY A 259 -28.38 -11.79 10.67
CA GLY A 259 -29.79 -11.75 11.05
C GLY A 259 -30.38 -13.14 11.08
N ASP A 260 -31.48 -13.33 11.81
CA ASP A 260 -32.18 -14.61 11.86
C ASP A 260 -32.69 -15.04 10.47
N GLU A 261 -32.95 -14.08 9.57
CA GLU A 261 -33.52 -14.29 8.24
C GLU A 261 -32.54 -14.93 7.23
N PHE A 262 -31.24 -14.96 7.52
CA PHE A 262 -30.22 -15.50 6.61
C PHE A 262 -29.02 -16.14 7.34
N LYS A 263 -29.25 -16.62 8.57
CA LYS A 263 -28.21 -17.11 9.48
C LYS A 263 -27.39 -18.26 8.89
N ASP A 264 -28.05 -19.24 8.26
CA ASP A 264 -27.38 -20.43 7.72
C ASP A 264 -26.49 -20.04 6.52
N LEU A 265 -27.04 -19.22 5.62
CA LEU A 265 -26.29 -18.72 4.47
C LEU A 265 -25.09 -17.87 4.90
N HIS A 266 -25.26 -17.03 5.93
CA HIS A 266 -24.17 -16.26 6.52
C HIS A 266 -23.06 -17.18 7.06
N GLN A 267 -23.42 -18.21 7.83
CA GLN A 267 -22.46 -19.18 8.37
C GLN A 267 -21.75 -19.99 7.28
N ILE A 268 -22.41 -20.25 6.15
CA ILE A 268 -21.81 -20.92 5.02
C ILE A 268 -20.77 -20.03 4.33
N ILE A 269 -21.13 -18.77 4.00
CA ILE A 269 -20.23 -17.86 3.28
C ILE A 269 -19.07 -17.42 4.17
N TRP A 270 -19.36 -16.82 5.32
CA TRP A 270 -18.36 -16.20 6.21
C TRP A 270 -17.87 -17.14 7.33
N GLY A 271 -18.35 -18.38 7.38
CA GLY A 271 -17.83 -19.43 8.26
C GLY A 271 -17.14 -20.53 7.48
N LYS A 272 -17.91 -21.43 6.84
CA LYS A 272 -17.36 -22.62 6.17
C LYS A 272 -16.48 -22.27 4.96
N ILE A 273 -16.99 -21.48 4.02
CA ILE A 273 -16.29 -21.10 2.78
C ILE A 273 -15.09 -20.21 3.10
N ALA A 274 -15.26 -19.22 3.99
CA ALA A 274 -14.17 -18.37 4.44
C ALA A 274 -12.98 -19.19 4.96
N ARG A 275 -13.24 -20.15 5.85
CA ARG A 275 -12.21 -21.07 6.36
C ARG A 275 -11.56 -21.87 5.24
N GLU A 276 -12.36 -22.48 4.37
CA GLU A 276 -11.85 -23.33 3.28
C GLU A 276 -10.97 -22.56 2.29
N GLU A 277 -11.38 -21.35 1.91
CA GLU A 277 -10.71 -20.56 0.87
C GLU A 277 -9.47 -19.84 1.41
N GLU A 278 -9.51 -19.27 2.63
CA GLU A 278 -8.31 -18.66 3.23
C GLU A 278 -7.25 -19.73 3.54
N TRP A 279 -7.66 -20.93 3.97
CA TRP A 279 -6.72 -22.03 4.21
C TRP A 279 -5.94 -22.44 2.96
N LYS A 280 -6.59 -22.38 1.78
CA LYS A 280 -5.93 -22.65 0.49
C LYS A 280 -4.93 -21.58 0.09
N LEU A 281 -5.15 -20.33 0.48
CA LEU A 281 -4.26 -19.21 0.16
C LEU A 281 -3.01 -19.22 1.05
N VAL A 282 -3.16 -19.49 2.35
CA VAL A 282 -2.07 -19.39 3.35
C VAL A 282 -1.11 -20.62 3.36
N SER A 283 -1.40 -21.68 2.60
CA SER A 283 -0.50 -22.85 2.45
C SER A 283 -0.08 -23.52 3.76
N TYR A 284 -1.02 -23.74 4.69
CA TYR A 284 -0.75 -24.53 5.89
C TYR A 284 -0.28 -25.95 5.52
N THR A 285 0.92 -26.33 5.97
CA THR A 285 1.41 -27.71 5.87
C THR A 285 0.56 -28.65 6.74
N GLU A 286 0.45 -29.94 6.36
CA GLU A 286 -0.39 -30.92 7.08
C GLU A 286 -0.08 -31.05 8.58
N LYS A 287 1.12 -30.66 9.04
CA LYS A 287 1.48 -30.62 10.46
C LYS A 287 0.70 -29.59 11.28
N ASN A 288 0.16 -28.55 10.65
CA ASN A 288 -0.65 -27.53 11.31
C ASN A 288 -2.16 -27.85 11.29
N LYS A 289 -2.57 -29.03 10.80
CA LYS A 289 -3.96 -29.51 10.87
C LYS A 289 -4.49 -29.69 12.31
N MET A 290 -3.62 -29.69 13.32
CA MET A 290 -3.95 -30.00 14.72
C MET A 290 -4.11 -28.80 15.66
N LEU A 291 -3.87 -27.56 15.22
CA LEU A 291 -4.18 -26.38 16.04
C LEU A 291 -5.65 -25.99 15.84
N GLU A 292 -6.34 -25.81 16.96
CA GLU A 292 -7.77 -26.04 17.16
C GLU A 292 -8.73 -25.30 16.20
N VAL A 293 -9.81 -26.02 15.87
CA VAL A 293 -10.90 -25.73 14.95
C VAL A 293 -11.79 -24.54 15.38
N ASP A 294 -11.55 -23.97 16.57
CA ASP A 294 -12.43 -23.00 17.22
C ASP A 294 -11.96 -21.54 17.19
N THR A 295 -10.74 -21.25 16.72
CA THR A 295 -10.20 -19.87 16.68
C THR A 295 -10.06 -19.25 15.29
N PHE A 296 -10.71 -19.80 14.25
CA PHE A 296 -10.77 -19.18 12.92
C PHE A 296 -11.79 -18.02 12.85
N HIS A 297 -12.02 -17.35 13.97
CA HIS A 297 -12.83 -16.15 14.04
C HIS A 297 -11.94 -14.96 13.67
N GLU A 298 -12.26 -14.36 12.52
CA GLU A 298 -11.62 -13.18 11.91
C GLU A 298 -10.38 -13.49 11.07
N SER A 299 -10.60 -14.00 9.84
CA SER A 299 -9.61 -13.87 8.76
C SER A 299 -9.12 -12.43 8.68
N GLU A 300 -7.79 -12.20 8.69
CA GLU A 300 -7.20 -10.85 8.60
C GLU A 300 -7.83 -10.07 7.43
N PRO A 301 -8.33 -8.85 7.63
CA PRO A 301 -9.06 -8.15 6.59
C PRO A 301 -8.11 -7.67 5.50
N VAL A 302 -8.61 -7.57 4.26
CA VAL A 302 -7.92 -6.84 3.19
C VAL A 302 -7.93 -5.36 3.51
N LEU A 303 -6.74 -4.76 3.51
CA LEU A 303 -6.49 -3.35 3.79
C LEU A 303 -5.99 -2.66 2.53
N LEU A 304 -6.43 -1.43 2.31
CA LEU A 304 -5.91 -0.52 1.30
C LEU A 304 -5.01 0.51 2.00
N ALA A 305 -3.74 0.54 1.62
CA ALA A 305 -2.81 1.60 1.99
C ALA A 305 -2.84 2.71 0.94
N LYS A 306 -2.90 3.96 1.40
CA LYS A 306 -2.70 5.17 0.57
C LYS A 306 -1.64 6.04 1.23
N LEU A 307 -0.50 6.17 0.57
CA LEU A 307 0.61 6.98 1.02
C LEU A 307 0.73 8.21 0.12
N THR A 308 0.48 9.39 0.69
CA THR A 308 0.65 10.64 -0.04
C THR A 308 2.08 11.13 0.14
N CYS A 309 2.84 11.15 -0.94
CA CYS A 309 4.25 11.51 -1.00
C CYS A 309 4.45 12.78 -1.85
N ILE A 310 5.36 13.65 -1.44
CA ILE A 310 5.85 14.77 -2.24
C ILE A 310 7.17 14.33 -2.85
N PHE A 311 7.18 14.11 -4.17
CA PHE A 311 8.38 13.82 -4.95
C PHE A 311 8.91 15.13 -5.52
N LYS A 312 10.07 15.57 -5.04
CA LYS A 312 10.80 16.71 -5.56
C LYS A 312 11.99 16.23 -6.41
N TYR A 313 12.14 16.77 -7.61
CA TYR A 313 13.36 16.70 -8.41
C TYR A 313 13.68 18.10 -8.94
N LYS A 314 14.90 18.59 -8.73
CA LYS A 314 15.32 19.96 -9.06
C LYS A 314 14.40 20.98 -8.39
N ASN A 315 13.48 21.57 -9.17
CA ASN A 315 12.50 22.56 -8.72
C ASN A 315 11.04 22.12 -8.93
N GLN A 316 10.81 20.92 -9.45
CA GLN A 316 9.46 20.37 -9.64
C GLN A 316 9.11 19.50 -8.44
N ALA A 317 8.00 19.84 -7.78
CA ALA A 317 7.45 19.06 -6.68
C ALA A 317 6.09 18.52 -7.12
N GLU A 318 6.00 17.20 -7.22
CA GLU A 318 4.79 16.48 -7.58
C GLU A 318 4.22 15.79 -6.35
N LYS A 319 2.89 15.84 -6.19
CA LYS A 319 2.19 15.16 -5.11
C LYS A 319 1.65 13.83 -5.62
N LEU A 320 2.25 12.74 -5.17
CA LEU A 320 1.97 11.38 -5.60
C LEU A 320 1.22 10.63 -4.51
N THR A 321 0.26 9.77 -4.90
CA THR A 321 -0.46 8.91 -3.97
C THR A 321 -0.16 7.45 -4.31
N PHE A 322 0.73 6.84 -3.54
CA PHE A 322 1.07 5.42 -3.68
C PHE A 322 -0.03 4.58 -3.06
N THR A 323 -0.53 3.59 -3.80
CA THR A 323 -1.63 2.73 -3.34
C THR A 323 -1.26 1.27 -3.48
N TYR A 324 -1.61 0.48 -2.48
CA TYR A 324 -1.46 -0.97 -2.48
C TYR A 324 -2.55 -1.63 -1.63
N MET A 325 -2.97 -2.83 -2.00
CA MET A 325 -4.00 -3.56 -1.27
C MET A 325 -3.63 -5.02 -1.08
N SER A 326 -3.70 -5.51 0.15
CA SER A 326 -3.61 -6.93 0.45
C SER A 326 -4.16 -7.24 1.85
N ASN A 327 -4.18 -8.52 2.22
CA ASN A 327 -4.46 -8.96 3.58
C ASN A 327 -3.25 -8.86 4.53
N ASN A 328 -2.11 -8.35 4.07
CA ASN A 328 -0.94 -8.09 4.93
C ASN A 328 -1.23 -7.01 5.97
N THR A 329 -0.34 -6.89 6.95
CA THR A 329 -0.43 -5.86 7.98
C THR A 329 -0.36 -4.44 7.40
N PHE A 330 -0.80 -3.44 8.17
CA PHE A 330 -0.75 -2.03 7.78
C PHE A 330 0.65 -1.60 7.31
N LEU A 331 1.71 -2.03 8.00
CA LEU A 331 3.07 -1.65 7.67
C LEU A 331 3.51 -2.27 6.35
N GLU A 332 3.31 -3.58 6.17
CA GLU A 332 3.67 -4.32 4.96
C GLU A 332 2.96 -3.76 3.72
N ASN A 333 1.67 -3.40 3.85
CA ASN A 333 0.96 -2.74 2.75
C ASN A 333 1.54 -1.36 2.41
N GLY A 334 2.00 -0.61 3.41
CA GLY A 334 2.70 0.64 3.18
C GLY A 334 4.05 0.43 2.49
N VAL A 335 4.80 -0.61 2.90
CA VAL A 335 6.06 -1.00 2.26
C VAL A 335 5.86 -1.35 0.80
N ALA A 336 4.91 -2.24 0.49
CA ALA A 336 4.63 -2.65 -0.88
C ALA A 336 4.14 -1.49 -1.76
N ALA A 337 3.35 -0.55 -1.20
CA ALA A 337 2.97 0.67 -1.91
C ALA A 337 4.20 1.50 -2.33
N ILE A 338 5.21 1.60 -1.47
CA ILE A 338 6.50 2.25 -1.79
C ILE A 338 7.25 1.42 -2.85
N GLY A 339 7.36 0.11 -2.60
CA GLY A 339 7.89 -0.94 -3.47
C GLY A 339 7.57 -0.70 -4.94
N LEU A 340 6.29 -0.87 -5.25
CA LEU A 340 5.74 -0.85 -6.61
C LEU A 340 5.88 0.52 -7.29
N ASN A 341 5.68 1.62 -6.57
CA ASN A 341 5.68 2.95 -7.20
C ASN A 341 7.11 3.47 -7.49
N LEU A 342 8.09 3.04 -6.69
CA LEU A 342 9.50 3.37 -6.90
C LEU A 342 10.24 2.34 -7.78
N GLY A 343 9.58 1.25 -8.17
CA GLY A 343 10.20 0.24 -9.04
C GLY A 343 11.26 -0.61 -8.32
N PHE A 344 11.01 -0.94 -7.05
CA PHE A 344 11.81 -1.93 -6.33
C PHE A 344 11.60 -3.32 -6.94
N SER A 345 12.67 -4.10 -7.06
CA SER A 345 12.59 -5.52 -7.42
C SER A 345 12.45 -6.39 -6.16
N PRO A 346 11.98 -7.65 -6.27
CA PRO A 346 11.89 -8.58 -5.13
C PRO A 346 13.25 -8.75 -4.44
N GLU A 347 14.34 -8.71 -5.22
CA GLU A 347 15.72 -8.83 -4.74
C GLU A 347 16.18 -7.62 -3.90
N LEU A 348 15.59 -6.44 -4.15
CA LEU A 348 15.77 -5.20 -3.39
C LEU A 348 14.79 -5.08 -2.20
N GLY A 349 13.75 -5.93 -2.19
CA GLY A 349 12.57 -5.86 -1.31
C GLY A 349 12.72 -6.53 0.05
N ASP A 350 13.85 -7.17 0.33
CA ASP A 350 14.11 -7.75 1.65
C ASP A 350 14.47 -6.63 2.66
N ILE A 351 13.42 -6.05 3.24
CA ILE A 351 13.53 -4.99 4.24
C ILE A 351 13.88 -5.58 5.60
N ASN A 352 15.10 -5.32 6.06
CA ASN A 352 15.51 -5.65 7.41
C ASN A 352 15.29 -4.44 8.34
N PHE A 353 14.40 -4.60 9.33
CA PHE A 353 14.24 -3.62 10.39
C PHE A 353 15.36 -3.78 11.41
N LEU A 354 16.37 -2.91 11.34
CA LEU A 354 17.51 -2.92 12.26
C LEU A 354 17.10 -2.41 13.65
N SER A 355 16.31 -1.34 13.72
CA SER A 355 15.80 -0.82 15.00
C SER A 355 14.62 0.13 14.83
N THR A 356 13.57 -0.05 15.64
CA THR A 356 12.53 0.96 15.87
C THR A 356 12.43 1.20 17.37
N LYS A 357 12.63 2.44 17.80
CA LYS A 357 12.72 2.78 19.22
C LYS A 357 12.00 4.08 19.55
N VAL A 358 11.17 4.03 20.59
CA VAL A 358 10.62 5.22 21.24
C VAL A 358 11.73 5.86 22.10
N ILE A 359 12.12 7.09 21.77
CA ILE A 359 13.23 7.82 22.40
C ILE A 359 12.84 8.34 23.79
N SER A 360 11.64 8.88 23.93
CA SER A 360 11.10 9.39 25.20
C SER A 360 9.75 8.76 25.52
N THR A 361 9.49 8.50 26.81
CA THR A 361 8.18 8.00 27.31
C THR A 361 7.12 9.10 27.41
N ASP A 362 7.44 10.34 27.04
CA ASP A 362 6.47 11.44 27.03
C ASP A 362 5.31 11.16 26.06
N LYS A 363 4.14 11.77 26.32
CA LYS A 363 2.92 11.61 25.49
C LYS A 363 3.10 11.97 24.00
N ASN A 364 4.17 12.71 23.66
CA ASN A 364 4.59 13.05 22.29
C ASN A 364 6.09 12.72 22.06
N GLY A 365 6.58 11.64 22.67
CA GLY A 365 7.96 11.18 22.48
C GLY A 365 8.26 10.86 21.02
N LEU A 366 9.47 11.22 20.55
CA LEU A 366 9.87 10.88 19.19
C LEU A 366 10.23 9.40 19.07
N VAL A 367 10.01 8.85 17.88
CA VAL A 367 10.37 7.51 17.47
C VAL A 367 11.49 7.59 16.44
N GLU A 368 12.56 6.85 16.67
CA GLU A 368 13.65 6.65 15.73
C GLU A 368 13.50 5.27 15.08
N THR A 369 13.47 5.25 13.75
CA THR A 369 13.47 4.02 12.97
C THR A 369 14.65 4.00 12.02
N THR A 370 15.40 2.91 12.02
CA THR A 370 16.48 2.61 11.09
C THR A 370 16.11 1.38 10.26
N VAL A 371 16.19 1.54 8.95
CA VAL A 371 15.82 0.52 7.95
C VAL A 371 17.02 0.20 7.08
N LEU A 372 17.12 -1.05 6.67
CA LEU A 372 18.07 -1.57 5.70
C LEU A 372 17.34 -2.20 4.51
N LEU A 373 17.63 -1.70 3.31
CA LEU A 373 17.31 -2.39 2.06
C LEU A 373 18.56 -3.14 1.59
N LYS A 374 18.39 -4.33 1.03
CA LYS A 374 19.49 -5.15 0.52
C LYS A 374 19.25 -5.44 -0.96
N GLU A 375 20.27 -5.33 -1.79
CA GLU A 375 20.24 -5.65 -3.23
C GLU A 375 21.29 -6.72 -3.52
N LYS A 376 20.94 -7.75 -4.28
CA LYS A 376 21.91 -8.75 -4.72
C LYS A 376 22.72 -8.21 -5.91
N VAL A 377 24.05 -8.22 -5.78
CA VAL A 377 24.96 -7.61 -6.78
C VAL A 377 25.22 -8.54 -7.96
N GLU A 378 25.37 -9.85 -7.72
CA GLU A 378 25.56 -10.88 -8.76
C GLU A 378 24.72 -12.13 -8.46
N GLU A 379 24.08 -12.73 -9.47
CA GLU A 379 23.17 -13.87 -9.29
C GLU A 379 23.86 -15.13 -8.73
N ASN A 380 25.16 -15.31 -8.99
CA ASN A 380 25.92 -16.51 -8.65
C ASN A 380 26.76 -16.39 -7.37
N GLU A 381 26.81 -15.21 -6.73
CA GLU A 381 27.52 -14.99 -5.47
C GLU A 381 26.59 -14.49 -4.36
N ASN A 382 26.80 -14.91 -3.12
CA ASN A 382 26.09 -14.38 -1.95
C ASN A 382 26.64 -12.99 -1.54
N LYS A 383 26.75 -12.07 -2.51
CA LYS A 383 27.20 -10.69 -2.28
C LYS A 383 26.03 -9.73 -2.38
N TYR A 384 25.87 -8.92 -1.35
CA TYR A 384 24.79 -7.94 -1.22
C TYR A 384 25.33 -6.53 -1.06
N GLN A 385 24.67 -5.60 -1.73
CA GLN A 385 24.80 -4.17 -1.50
C GLN A 385 23.68 -3.73 -0.58
N TYR A 386 23.97 -2.83 0.36
CA TYR A 386 23.03 -2.43 1.39
C TYR A 386 22.80 -0.92 1.41
N TYR A 387 21.54 -0.54 1.59
CA TYR A 387 21.09 0.85 1.64
C TYR A 387 20.38 1.11 2.97
N GLN A 388 21.04 1.84 3.85
CA GLN A 388 20.52 2.15 5.17
C GLN A 388 19.99 3.58 5.23
N ALA A 389 18.92 3.79 6.00
CA ALA A 389 18.50 5.14 6.40
C ALA A 389 17.84 5.15 7.78
N THR A 390 18.04 6.27 8.49
CA THR A 390 17.45 6.54 9.81
C THR A 390 16.50 7.73 9.75
N TRP A 391 15.28 7.57 10.26
CA TRP A 391 14.27 8.62 10.32
C TRP A 391 13.71 8.80 11.73
N VAL A 392 13.40 10.05 12.11
CA VAL A 392 12.80 10.39 13.39
C VAL A 392 11.47 11.14 13.17
N ASP A 393 10.38 10.65 13.76
CA ASP A 393 9.04 11.30 13.73
C ASP A 393 8.27 11.04 15.04
N ILE A 394 7.11 11.68 15.23
CA ILE A 394 6.22 11.40 16.37
C ILE A 394 5.45 10.09 16.15
N ASP A 395 5.13 9.79 14.88
CA ASP A 395 4.33 8.62 14.49
C ASP A 395 5.25 7.48 14.01
N THR A 396 5.12 6.30 14.63
CA THR A 396 5.93 5.12 14.31
C THR A 396 5.76 4.66 12.86
N PHE A 397 4.53 4.58 12.35
CA PHE A 397 4.29 4.14 10.97
C PHE A 397 4.90 5.14 9.98
N LYS A 398 4.69 6.44 10.22
CA LYS A 398 5.27 7.50 9.40
C LYS A 398 6.80 7.48 9.47
N ALA A 399 7.38 7.26 10.65
CA ALA A 399 8.82 7.18 10.81
C ALA A 399 9.41 6.01 10.03
N THR A 400 8.79 4.83 10.13
CA THR A 400 9.22 3.62 9.43
C THR A 400 9.10 3.75 7.91
N LEU A 401 7.94 4.17 7.40
CA LEU A 401 7.74 4.34 5.96
C LEU A 401 8.64 5.43 5.36
N GLN A 402 8.87 6.51 6.11
CA GLN A 402 9.80 7.55 5.67
C GLN A 402 11.27 7.10 5.74
N ALA A 403 11.65 6.24 6.68
CA ALA A 403 12.97 5.61 6.71
C ALA A 403 13.17 4.74 5.46
N ILE A 404 12.18 3.91 5.10
CA ILE A 404 12.20 3.12 3.84
C ILE A 404 12.38 4.06 2.64
N LEU A 405 11.54 5.09 2.49
CA LEU A 405 11.66 6.07 1.40
C LEU A 405 13.04 6.73 1.35
N SER A 406 13.66 6.98 2.50
CA SER A 406 14.98 7.59 2.58
C SER A 406 16.08 6.60 2.17
N ALA A 407 15.94 5.33 2.53
CA ALA A 407 16.81 4.26 2.03
C ALA A 407 16.64 4.05 0.53
N SER A 408 15.41 4.19 -0.01
CA SER A 408 15.15 4.19 -1.45
C SER A 408 15.91 5.31 -2.17
N ILE A 409 15.97 6.51 -1.58
CA ILE A 409 16.73 7.62 -2.16
C ILE A 409 18.23 7.31 -2.18
N HIS A 410 18.75 6.64 -1.16
CA HIS A 410 20.15 6.18 -1.13
C HIS A 410 20.41 5.12 -2.21
N TRP A 411 19.49 4.18 -2.41
CA TRP A 411 19.55 3.25 -3.54
C TRP A 411 19.57 3.97 -4.89
N LEU A 412 18.66 4.91 -5.12
CA LEU A 412 18.64 5.73 -6.35
C LEU A 412 19.93 6.53 -6.53
N SER A 413 20.52 7.03 -5.44
CA SER A 413 21.78 7.76 -5.50
C SER A 413 22.96 6.90 -5.94
N TYR A 414 22.97 5.64 -5.53
CA TYR A 414 24.02 4.70 -5.87
C TYR A 414 24.01 4.45 -7.39
N HIS A 415 22.82 4.13 -7.93
CA HIS A 415 22.63 3.88 -9.36
C HIS A 415 22.75 5.14 -10.24
N ALA A 416 22.60 6.33 -9.66
CA ALA A 416 22.87 7.60 -10.35
C ALA A 416 24.36 8.00 -10.35
N ARG A 417 25.24 7.27 -9.66
CA ARG A 417 26.69 7.57 -9.55
C ARG A 417 27.59 6.45 -10.09
N ASP A 418 27.13 5.21 -10.08
CA ASP A 418 27.92 4.06 -10.52
C ASP A 418 27.97 3.98 -12.06
N ASN A 419 29.19 4.07 -12.62
CA ASN A 419 29.41 3.97 -14.06
C ASN A 419 29.47 2.53 -14.57
N ASN A 420 29.53 1.52 -13.68
CA ASN A 420 29.70 0.12 -14.08
C ASN A 420 28.41 -0.53 -14.58
N ASN A 421 27.23 -0.02 -14.20
CA ASN A 421 25.91 -0.57 -14.56
C ASN A 421 25.01 0.41 -15.36
N GLY A 422 25.60 1.49 -15.88
CA GLY A 422 24.92 2.57 -16.58
C GLY A 422 24.33 3.65 -15.64
N LEU A 423 24.33 4.91 -16.09
CA LEU A 423 23.96 6.06 -15.26
C LEU A 423 22.44 6.26 -15.22
N LEU A 424 21.83 6.14 -14.03
CA LEU A 424 20.39 6.35 -13.87
C LEU A 424 19.95 7.76 -14.30
N GLN A 425 19.09 7.84 -15.31
CA GLN A 425 18.50 9.09 -15.78
C GLN A 425 17.36 9.56 -14.86
N LEU A 426 17.71 10.25 -13.76
CA LEU A 426 16.76 10.65 -12.70
C LEU A 426 15.55 11.46 -13.16
N GLY A 427 15.68 12.28 -14.20
CA GLY A 427 14.56 13.03 -14.78
C GLY A 427 13.54 12.11 -15.47
N ASN A 428 14.02 11.12 -16.21
CA ASN A 428 13.16 10.11 -16.83
C ASN A 428 12.53 9.21 -15.75
N TYR A 429 13.31 8.81 -14.74
CA TYR A 429 12.81 8.04 -13.59
C TYR A 429 11.67 8.76 -12.86
N GLN A 430 11.83 10.05 -12.52
CA GLN A 430 10.76 10.83 -11.89
C GLN A 430 9.53 10.86 -12.80
N SER A 431 9.70 11.13 -14.10
CA SER A 431 8.58 11.14 -15.05
C SER A 431 7.83 9.81 -15.05
N LEU A 432 8.53 8.67 -15.04
CA LEU A 432 7.89 7.35 -15.01
C LEU A 432 7.17 7.10 -13.68
N CYS A 433 7.77 7.46 -12.53
CA CYS A 433 7.12 7.33 -11.23
C CYS A 433 5.82 8.14 -11.14
N VAL A 434 5.85 9.38 -11.65
CA VAL A 434 4.68 10.27 -11.72
C VAL A 434 3.59 9.65 -12.61
N GLU A 435 3.95 9.21 -13.82
CA GLU A 435 2.98 8.64 -14.76
C GLU A 435 2.43 7.28 -14.27
N LEU A 436 3.26 6.42 -13.69
CA LEU A 436 2.82 5.17 -13.08
C LEU A 436 1.80 5.43 -11.97
N THR A 437 2.07 6.38 -11.08
CA THR A 437 1.15 6.74 -10.00
C THR A 437 -0.20 7.21 -10.55
N LYS A 438 -0.19 8.09 -11.57
CA LYS A 438 -1.41 8.60 -12.22
C LYS A 438 -2.22 7.48 -12.86
N ILE A 439 -1.56 6.63 -13.66
CA ILE A 439 -2.18 5.50 -14.37
C ILE A 439 -2.78 4.53 -13.36
N ARG A 440 -2.03 4.11 -12.32
CA ARG A 440 -2.51 3.22 -11.26
C ARG A 440 -3.72 3.80 -10.53
N HIS A 441 -3.69 5.10 -10.20
CA HIS A 441 -4.82 5.74 -9.53
C HIS A 441 -6.09 5.73 -10.40
N ARG A 442 -5.97 6.04 -11.69
CA ARG A 442 -7.09 5.99 -12.64
C ARG A 442 -7.61 4.56 -12.83
N ALA A 443 -6.71 3.57 -12.97
CA ALA A 443 -7.07 2.16 -13.09
C ALA A 443 -7.78 1.63 -11.84
N PHE A 444 -7.29 2.01 -10.66
CA PHE A 444 -7.92 1.68 -9.37
C PHE A 444 -9.36 2.19 -9.30
N ASN A 445 -9.59 3.46 -9.66
CA ASN A 445 -10.92 4.06 -9.65
C ASN A 445 -11.84 3.38 -10.69
N ALA A 446 -11.39 3.23 -11.93
CA ALA A 446 -12.15 2.57 -12.99
C ALA A 446 -12.61 1.16 -12.59
N ARG A 447 -11.71 0.38 -11.99
CA ARG A 447 -12.01 -0.97 -11.48
C ARG A 447 -13.02 -0.95 -10.33
N ARG A 448 -12.88 -0.03 -9.38
CA ARG A 448 -13.83 0.10 -8.26
C ARG A 448 -15.23 0.42 -8.81
N THR A 449 -15.33 1.38 -9.71
CA THR A 449 -16.56 1.75 -10.42
C THR A 449 -17.15 0.57 -11.20
N LEU A 450 -16.33 -0.23 -11.90
CA LEU A 450 -16.75 -1.47 -12.57
C LEU A 450 -17.31 -2.50 -11.57
N ASN A 451 -16.64 -2.71 -10.44
CA ASN A 451 -17.07 -3.62 -9.38
C ASN A 451 -18.40 -3.21 -8.74
N ASP A 452 -18.68 -1.92 -8.75
CA ASP A 452 -19.89 -1.31 -8.24
C ASP A 452 -20.98 -1.13 -9.32
N PHE A 453 -20.80 -1.66 -10.53
CA PHE A 453 -21.75 -1.57 -11.66
C PHE A 453 -22.07 -0.14 -12.11
N GLN A 454 -21.13 0.80 -11.92
CA GLN A 454 -21.27 2.21 -12.24
C GLN A 454 -20.69 2.55 -13.61
N PHE A 455 -21.05 1.79 -14.64
CA PHE A 455 -20.46 1.92 -15.99
C PHE A 455 -20.70 3.28 -16.68
N LEU A 456 -21.61 4.08 -16.12
CA LEU A 456 -21.97 5.41 -16.61
C LEU A 456 -21.15 6.53 -15.95
N ASP A 457 -20.45 6.24 -14.86
CA ASP A 457 -19.59 7.21 -14.21
C ASP A 457 -18.33 7.39 -15.05
N ASP A 458 -17.81 8.63 -15.13
CA ASP A 458 -16.70 9.01 -16.01
C ASP A 458 -15.45 8.16 -15.78
N GLU A 459 -15.22 7.69 -14.55
CA GLU A 459 -14.11 6.82 -14.20
C GLU A 459 -14.14 5.48 -14.96
N CYS A 460 -15.32 4.95 -15.29
CA CYS A 460 -15.48 3.72 -16.07
C CYS A 460 -15.90 3.99 -17.53
N GLY A 461 -15.88 5.25 -17.96
CA GLY A 461 -16.12 5.65 -19.34
C GLY A 461 -15.05 5.11 -20.30
N ASP A 462 -15.45 4.80 -21.54
CA ASP A 462 -14.54 4.20 -22.52
C ASP A 462 -13.33 5.09 -22.83
N SER A 463 -13.57 6.39 -22.94
CA SER A 463 -12.53 7.39 -23.18
C SER A 463 -11.49 7.41 -22.05
N ASN A 464 -11.93 7.34 -20.80
CA ASN A 464 -11.01 7.30 -19.66
C ASN A 464 -10.19 6.01 -19.67
N ILE A 465 -10.83 4.84 -19.83
CA ILE A 465 -10.11 3.56 -19.78
C ILE A 465 -9.16 3.41 -20.98
N THR A 466 -9.58 3.84 -22.18
CA THR A 466 -8.71 3.90 -23.36
C THR A 466 -7.53 4.83 -23.13
N GLY A 467 -7.74 5.99 -22.50
CA GLY A 467 -6.64 6.86 -22.10
C GLY A 467 -5.65 6.19 -21.15
N ILE A 468 -6.10 5.37 -20.20
CA ILE A 468 -5.21 4.58 -19.32
C ILE A 468 -4.36 3.59 -20.15
N VAL A 469 -5.00 2.89 -21.10
CA VAL A 469 -4.33 1.94 -22.01
C VAL A 469 -3.26 2.65 -22.85
N ASP A 470 -3.62 3.78 -23.46
CA ASP A 470 -2.72 4.55 -24.31
C ASP A 470 -1.54 5.12 -23.52
N ASP A 471 -1.81 5.69 -22.35
CA ASP A 471 -0.77 6.23 -21.46
C ASP A 471 0.22 5.13 -21.05
N ALA A 472 -0.26 3.94 -20.67
CA ALA A 472 0.58 2.80 -20.31
C ALA A 472 1.44 2.31 -21.49
N ILE A 473 0.84 2.15 -22.68
CA ILE A 473 1.57 1.77 -23.91
C ILE A 473 2.61 2.81 -24.28
N ASN A 474 2.30 4.10 -24.13
CA ASN A 474 3.23 5.18 -24.41
C ASN A 474 4.44 5.13 -23.47
N GLN A 475 4.26 4.79 -22.18
CA GLN A 475 5.41 4.59 -21.28
C GLN A 475 6.19 3.32 -21.63
N LEU A 476 5.53 2.21 -21.97
CA LEU A 476 6.19 0.98 -22.41
C LEU A 476 7.08 1.23 -23.64
N LYS A 477 6.59 1.97 -24.65
CA LYS A 477 7.38 2.37 -25.83
C LYS A 477 8.60 3.22 -25.49
N LYS A 478 8.55 4.05 -24.45
CA LYS A 478 9.73 4.82 -24.00
C LYS A 478 10.80 3.90 -23.41
N LEU A 479 10.39 2.88 -22.67
CA LEU A 479 11.26 1.86 -22.05
C LEU A 479 11.85 0.86 -23.06
N GLU A 480 11.47 0.91 -24.34
CA GLU A 480 12.11 0.16 -25.43
C GLU A 480 13.41 0.83 -25.92
N LYS A 481 13.56 2.14 -25.70
CA LYS A 481 14.75 2.87 -26.14
C LYS A 481 15.93 2.43 -25.27
N GLU A 482 16.99 1.95 -25.91
CA GLU A 482 18.28 1.72 -25.27
C GLU A 482 18.68 2.96 -24.46
N ASP A 483 19.15 2.74 -23.23
CA ASP A 483 19.58 3.77 -22.28
C ASP A 483 18.52 4.76 -21.76
N TYR A 484 17.21 4.55 -21.99
CA TYR A 484 16.19 5.51 -21.51
C TYR A 484 16.29 5.81 -20.00
N LEU A 485 16.49 4.77 -19.19
CA LEU A 485 16.82 4.91 -17.77
C LEU A 485 18.30 4.67 -17.46
N GLY A 486 19.03 3.98 -18.33
CA GLY A 486 20.43 3.60 -18.11
C GLY A 486 20.65 2.42 -17.17
N VAL A 487 19.62 1.93 -16.44
CA VAL A 487 19.75 0.80 -15.49
C VAL A 487 18.74 -0.31 -15.82
N GLY A 488 19.24 -1.50 -16.18
CA GLY A 488 18.43 -2.62 -16.67
C GLY A 488 17.37 -3.11 -15.67
N LYS A 489 17.76 -3.38 -14.42
CA LYS A 489 16.85 -3.90 -13.38
C LYS A 489 15.68 -2.94 -13.09
N ILE A 490 15.95 -1.64 -12.97
CA ILE A 490 14.92 -0.61 -12.75
C ILE A 490 13.99 -0.50 -13.97
N THR A 491 14.57 -0.56 -15.18
CA THR A 491 13.80 -0.54 -16.43
C THR A 491 12.82 -1.70 -16.52
N GLU A 492 13.25 -2.90 -16.13
CA GLU A 492 12.42 -4.10 -16.09
C GLU A 492 11.28 -3.98 -15.07
N ALA A 493 11.57 -3.50 -13.85
CA ALA A 493 10.54 -3.28 -12.83
C ALA A 493 9.44 -2.31 -13.30
N TYR A 494 9.81 -1.20 -13.95
CA TYR A 494 8.82 -0.28 -14.54
C TYR A 494 8.09 -0.91 -15.73
N ARG A 495 8.77 -1.69 -16.57
CA ARG A 495 8.14 -2.40 -17.70
C ARG A 495 7.05 -3.35 -17.21
N ILE A 496 7.32 -4.13 -16.15
CA ILE A 496 6.34 -5.00 -15.49
C ILE A 496 5.15 -4.18 -14.98
N ASN A 497 5.41 -3.09 -14.24
CA ASN A 497 4.37 -2.27 -13.64
C ASN A 497 3.47 -1.54 -14.65
N PHE A 498 4.02 -1.00 -15.74
CA PHE A 498 3.20 -0.39 -16.80
C PHE A 498 2.41 -1.44 -17.58
N TYR A 499 2.99 -2.62 -17.82
CA TYR A 499 2.25 -3.71 -18.45
C TYR A 499 1.12 -4.23 -17.57
N LEU A 500 1.33 -4.30 -16.25
CA LEU A 500 0.28 -4.63 -15.28
C LEU A 500 -0.89 -3.64 -15.41
N CYS A 501 -0.61 -2.34 -15.39
CA CYS A 501 -1.63 -1.30 -15.56
C CYS A 501 -2.36 -1.40 -16.91
N TYR A 502 -1.62 -1.68 -17.99
CA TYR A 502 -2.19 -1.92 -19.31
C TYR A 502 -3.14 -3.12 -19.30
N LEU A 503 -2.70 -4.25 -18.74
CA LEU A 503 -3.45 -5.49 -18.72
C LEU A 503 -4.72 -5.35 -17.88
N GLU A 504 -4.62 -4.71 -16.70
CA GLU A 504 -5.78 -4.37 -15.87
C GLU A 504 -6.81 -3.53 -16.65
N ALA A 505 -6.37 -2.45 -17.30
CA ALA A 505 -7.24 -1.56 -18.05
C ALA A 505 -7.91 -2.30 -19.23
N GLN A 506 -7.16 -3.14 -19.95
CA GLN A 506 -7.71 -3.95 -21.04
C GLN A 506 -8.72 -4.98 -20.52
N ILE A 507 -8.48 -5.61 -19.38
CA ILE A 507 -9.45 -6.52 -18.76
C ILE A 507 -10.72 -5.77 -18.34
N ILE A 508 -10.61 -4.55 -17.81
CA ILE A 508 -11.78 -3.71 -17.50
C ILE A 508 -12.59 -3.43 -18.77
N ARG A 509 -11.94 -3.04 -19.89
CA ARG A 509 -12.60 -2.82 -21.19
C ARG A 509 -13.25 -4.10 -21.71
N LEU A 510 -12.51 -5.20 -21.70
CA LEU A 510 -12.97 -6.52 -22.13
C LEU A 510 -14.27 -6.88 -21.41
N ARG A 511 -14.29 -6.79 -20.09
CA ARG A 511 -15.45 -7.11 -19.25
C ARG A 511 -16.64 -6.19 -19.51
N ARG A 512 -16.39 -4.89 -19.66
CA ARG A 512 -17.45 -3.92 -19.98
C ARG A 512 -18.10 -4.24 -21.32
N PHE A 513 -17.31 -4.41 -22.38
CA PHE A 513 -17.83 -4.73 -23.71
C PHE A 513 -18.46 -6.13 -23.79
N ASN A 514 -17.90 -7.12 -23.09
CA ASN A 514 -18.49 -8.46 -22.98
C ASN A 514 -19.84 -8.45 -22.24
N THR A 515 -20.02 -7.53 -21.29
CA THR A 515 -21.30 -7.35 -20.58
C THR A 515 -22.34 -6.64 -21.45
N GLN A 516 -21.91 -5.63 -22.22
CA GLN A 516 -22.74 -4.83 -23.14
C GLN A 516 -23.01 -5.51 -24.49
N GLY A 517 -22.32 -6.63 -24.77
CA GLY A 517 -22.47 -7.35 -26.02
C GLY A 517 -21.82 -6.71 -27.24
N ASN A 518 -20.74 -5.95 -27.07
CA ASN A 518 -19.95 -5.42 -28.18
C ASN A 518 -18.84 -6.40 -28.58
N ILE A 519 -19.25 -7.45 -29.31
CA ILE A 519 -18.42 -8.63 -29.64
C ILE A 519 -17.20 -8.28 -30.52
N GLN A 520 -17.33 -7.30 -31.41
CA GLN A 520 -16.22 -6.83 -32.25
C GLN A 520 -15.11 -6.22 -31.40
N GLN A 521 -15.45 -5.31 -30.48
CA GLN A 521 -14.49 -4.69 -29.58
C GLN A 521 -13.83 -5.70 -28.63
N VAL A 522 -14.58 -6.72 -28.17
CA VAL A 522 -14.02 -7.80 -27.36
C VAL A 522 -12.90 -8.54 -28.09
N THR A 523 -13.10 -8.84 -29.37
CA THR A 523 -12.11 -9.57 -30.20
C THR A 523 -10.86 -8.73 -30.43
N GLU A 524 -11.04 -7.45 -30.74
CA GLU A 524 -9.95 -6.48 -30.88
C GLU A 524 -9.11 -6.41 -29.59
N ILE A 525 -9.75 -6.35 -28.43
CA ILE A 525 -9.04 -6.31 -27.13
C ILE A 525 -8.27 -7.61 -26.87
N LEU A 526 -8.86 -8.78 -27.12
CA LEU A 526 -8.18 -10.06 -26.93
C LEU A 526 -6.93 -10.20 -27.80
N ASN A 527 -7.01 -9.74 -29.05
CA ASN A 527 -5.87 -9.69 -29.98
C ASN A 527 -4.82 -8.69 -29.49
N ASN A 528 -5.22 -7.48 -29.12
CA ASN A 528 -4.33 -6.44 -28.59
C ASN A 528 -3.55 -6.92 -27.36
N ILE A 529 -4.21 -7.60 -26.42
CA ILE A 529 -3.55 -8.18 -25.24
C ILE A 529 -2.49 -9.20 -25.67
N LYS A 530 -2.83 -10.09 -26.63
CA LYS A 530 -1.91 -11.11 -27.13
C LYS A 530 -0.69 -10.48 -27.82
N GLU A 531 -0.92 -9.59 -28.78
CA GLU A 531 0.14 -8.91 -29.54
C GLU A 531 1.06 -8.08 -28.62
N THR A 532 0.48 -7.35 -27.66
CA THR A 532 1.25 -6.55 -26.71
C THR A 532 2.06 -7.44 -25.78
N LYS A 533 1.49 -8.56 -25.30
CA LYS A 533 2.21 -9.56 -24.51
C LYS A 533 3.41 -10.10 -25.28
N ASP A 534 3.19 -10.59 -26.50
CA ASP A 534 4.23 -11.18 -27.36
C ASP A 534 5.29 -10.14 -27.80
N LYS A 535 4.99 -8.84 -27.72
CA LYS A 535 5.96 -7.76 -27.98
C LYS A 535 6.91 -7.52 -26.80
N TYR A 536 6.39 -7.49 -25.57
CA TYR A 536 7.16 -7.05 -24.39
C TYR A 536 7.65 -8.21 -23.51
N PHE A 537 7.03 -9.39 -23.58
CA PHE A 537 7.31 -10.53 -22.72
C PHE A 537 7.30 -11.84 -23.51
N ASN A 538 8.49 -12.41 -23.74
CA ASN A 538 8.66 -13.68 -24.46
C ASN A 538 8.90 -14.88 -23.54
N SER A 539 9.14 -14.63 -22.25
CA SER A 539 9.33 -15.68 -21.24
C SER A 539 8.00 -16.06 -20.60
N GLU A 540 7.57 -17.31 -20.81
CA GLU A 540 6.40 -17.86 -20.13
C GLU A 540 6.54 -17.84 -18.61
N GLU A 541 7.76 -18.03 -18.09
CA GLU A 541 8.05 -17.99 -16.66
C GLU A 541 7.83 -16.58 -16.09
N MET A 542 8.29 -15.55 -16.78
CA MET A 542 8.09 -14.16 -16.35
C MET A 542 6.61 -13.78 -16.33
N ILE A 543 5.84 -14.25 -17.32
CA ILE A 543 4.38 -14.05 -17.37
C ILE A 543 3.70 -14.79 -16.22
N LYS A 544 4.11 -16.03 -15.95
CA LYS A 544 3.57 -16.85 -14.87
C LYS A 544 3.85 -16.24 -13.50
N ASN A 545 5.04 -15.67 -13.30
CA ASN A 545 5.44 -15.11 -12.01
C ASN A 545 4.78 -13.75 -11.74
N ASN A 546 4.56 -12.93 -12.77
CA ASN A 546 4.07 -11.54 -12.59
C ASN A 546 2.59 -11.34 -12.95
N PHE A 547 2.02 -12.11 -13.87
CA PHE A 547 0.70 -11.81 -14.47
C PHE A 547 -0.30 -12.96 -14.43
N ALA A 548 0.01 -14.09 -13.77
CA ALA A 548 -0.81 -15.31 -13.84
C ALA A 548 -2.29 -15.11 -13.48
N ASN A 549 -2.60 -14.30 -12.47
CA ASN A 549 -3.99 -14.10 -12.03
C ASN A 549 -4.81 -13.31 -13.06
N LEU A 550 -4.26 -12.22 -13.60
CA LEU A 550 -4.90 -11.41 -14.62
C LEU A 550 -5.03 -12.16 -15.94
N MET A 551 -4.02 -12.96 -16.31
CA MET A 551 -4.11 -13.81 -17.51
C MET A 551 -5.22 -14.85 -17.39
N LYS A 552 -5.36 -15.51 -16.24
CA LYS A 552 -6.49 -16.42 -15.97
C LYS A 552 -7.84 -15.72 -16.05
N LEU A 553 -7.94 -14.50 -15.50
CA LEU A 553 -9.16 -13.70 -15.61
C LEU A 553 -9.49 -13.38 -17.08
N ARG A 554 -8.50 -12.98 -17.87
CA ARG A 554 -8.62 -12.76 -19.31
C ARG A 554 -9.08 -14.02 -20.04
N ASP A 555 -8.53 -15.19 -19.72
CA ASP A 555 -8.91 -16.45 -20.37
C ASP A 555 -10.37 -16.82 -20.07
N VAL A 556 -10.84 -16.62 -18.83
CA VAL A 556 -12.24 -16.84 -18.49
C VAL A 556 -13.18 -15.88 -19.22
N GLU A 557 -12.76 -14.63 -19.45
CA GLU A 557 -13.52 -13.68 -20.27
C GLU A 557 -13.54 -14.06 -21.75
N ASP A 558 -12.46 -14.65 -22.29
CA ASP A 558 -12.45 -15.26 -23.63
C ASP A 558 -13.45 -16.42 -23.74
N TYR A 559 -13.55 -17.28 -22.72
CA TYR A 559 -14.61 -18.30 -22.67
C TYR A 559 -16.02 -17.69 -22.66
N LEU A 560 -16.24 -16.58 -21.95
CA LEU A 560 -17.55 -15.90 -21.92
C LEU A 560 -17.90 -15.29 -23.27
N TYR A 561 -16.90 -14.76 -23.95
CA TYR A 561 -17.01 -14.27 -25.32
C TYR A 561 -17.38 -15.41 -26.27
N LYS A 562 -16.63 -16.52 -26.26
CA LYS A 562 -16.91 -17.72 -27.06
C LYS A 562 -18.30 -18.29 -26.80
N PHE A 563 -18.75 -18.29 -25.55
CA PHE A 563 -20.12 -18.64 -25.18
C PHE A 563 -21.15 -17.68 -25.80
N SER A 564 -20.87 -16.37 -25.81
CA SER A 564 -21.76 -15.36 -26.39
C SER A 564 -21.90 -15.45 -27.91
N ILE A 565 -20.87 -15.92 -28.60
CA ILE A 565 -20.89 -16.13 -30.05
C ILE A 565 -21.24 -17.56 -30.45
N GLY A 566 -21.65 -18.42 -29.51
CA GLY A 566 -22.10 -19.78 -29.82
C GLY A 566 -21.01 -20.75 -30.26
N HIS A 567 -19.74 -20.53 -29.92
CA HIS A 567 -18.64 -21.38 -30.35
C HIS A 567 -18.77 -22.79 -29.76
N GLU A 568 -18.75 -23.83 -30.61
CA GLU A 568 -19.09 -25.22 -30.24
C GLU A 568 -18.26 -25.76 -29.07
N ASP A 569 -16.97 -25.44 -29.02
CA ASP A 569 -16.05 -25.86 -27.95
C ASP A 569 -16.52 -25.50 -26.54
N VAL A 570 -17.28 -24.42 -26.34
CA VAL A 570 -17.74 -24.02 -25.01
C VAL A 570 -18.96 -24.84 -24.56
N PHE A 571 -19.75 -25.35 -25.51
CA PHE A 571 -20.94 -26.16 -25.23
C PHE A 571 -20.61 -27.64 -25.02
N ASN A 572 -19.36 -28.06 -25.26
CA ASN A 572 -18.89 -29.40 -24.92
C ASN A 572 -18.37 -29.45 -23.47
N LEU A 573 -19.13 -30.06 -22.57
CA LEU A 573 -18.85 -30.14 -21.13
C LEU A 573 -17.47 -30.75 -20.79
N ASN A 574 -16.86 -31.54 -21.68
CA ASN A 574 -15.51 -32.06 -21.49
C ASN A 574 -14.43 -30.96 -21.44
N ASN A 575 -14.70 -29.79 -22.04
CA ASN A 575 -13.82 -28.63 -22.03
C ASN A 575 -13.94 -27.80 -20.75
N LEU A 576 -14.91 -28.08 -19.87
CA LEU A 576 -14.93 -27.57 -18.48
C LEU A 576 -13.71 -28.03 -17.68
N ASN A 577 -13.00 -29.06 -18.12
CA ASN A 577 -11.76 -29.49 -17.49
C ASN A 577 -10.66 -28.43 -17.59
N ASP A 578 -10.64 -27.61 -18.65
CA ASP A 578 -9.69 -26.50 -18.76
C ASP A 578 -10.06 -25.34 -17.84
N LEU A 579 -11.36 -25.08 -17.65
CA LEU A 579 -11.86 -24.15 -16.62
C LEU A 579 -11.59 -24.66 -15.18
N LYS A 580 -11.64 -25.99 -14.97
CA LYS A 580 -11.22 -26.62 -13.71
C LYS A 580 -9.70 -26.54 -13.51
N LYS A 581 -8.89 -26.64 -14.58
CA LYS A 581 -7.43 -26.40 -14.53
C LYS A 581 -7.15 -24.94 -14.17
N VAL A 582 -7.79 -23.97 -14.84
CA VAL A 582 -7.69 -22.54 -14.50
C VAL A 582 -8.00 -22.30 -13.01
N LYS A 583 -9.07 -22.91 -12.49
CA LYS A 583 -9.44 -22.89 -11.06
C LYS A 583 -8.41 -23.57 -10.15
N ASN A 584 -7.84 -24.70 -10.55
CA ASN A 584 -6.85 -25.44 -9.75
C ASN A 584 -5.46 -24.76 -9.76
N ASP A 585 -5.06 -24.19 -10.89
CA ASP A 585 -3.81 -23.45 -11.04
C ASP A 585 -3.87 -22.13 -10.29
N GLN A 586 -5.05 -21.52 -10.13
CA GLN A 586 -5.24 -20.31 -9.32
C GLN A 586 -5.08 -20.55 -7.82
N LYS A 587 -5.40 -21.76 -7.34
CA LYS A 587 -5.08 -22.18 -5.96
C LYS A 587 -3.58 -22.32 -5.73
N ASN A 588 -2.78 -22.46 -6.79
CA ASN A 588 -1.33 -22.58 -6.71
C ASN A 588 -0.60 -21.25 -6.88
N SER A 589 -1.24 -20.19 -7.40
CA SER A 589 -0.58 -18.89 -7.64
C SER A 589 -0.61 -17.94 -6.44
N GLY A 590 -1.36 -18.24 -5.38
CA GLY A 590 -1.32 -17.50 -4.10
C GLY A 590 -0.20 -17.95 -3.15
N LYS A 591 0.73 -18.80 -3.60
CA LYS A 591 1.63 -19.60 -2.75
C LYS A 591 3.02 -18.98 -2.48
N GLU A 592 3.32 -17.81 -3.02
CA GLU A 592 4.66 -17.23 -2.91
C GLU A 592 4.62 -15.87 -2.21
N ASN A 593 5.44 -15.77 -1.16
CA ASN A 593 5.70 -14.58 -0.33
C ASN A 593 6.39 -13.46 -1.13
N ASP A 594 5.72 -12.92 -2.14
CA ASP A 594 6.27 -11.82 -2.93
C ASP A 594 5.54 -10.53 -2.59
N ALA A 595 6.25 -9.62 -1.92
CA ALA A 595 5.81 -8.26 -1.62
C ALA A 595 5.47 -7.42 -2.88
N ASP A 596 5.68 -7.97 -4.08
CA ASP A 596 5.48 -7.32 -5.38
C ASP A 596 4.19 -7.74 -6.11
N LYS A 597 3.50 -8.78 -5.62
CA LYS A 597 2.17 -9.13 -6.12
C LYS A 597 1.18 -8.21 -5.42
N ASP A 598 0.38 -7.41 -6.15
CA ASP A 598 -0.74 -6.65 -5.57
C ASP A 598 -1.83 -7.65 -5.13
N ALA A 599 -1.57 -8.36 -4.03
CA ALA A 599 -2.23 -9.61 -3.68
C ALA A 599 -3.74 -9.40 -3.44
N GLY A 600 -4.15 -8.22 -2.94
CA GLY A 600 -5.55 -7.85 -2.86
C GLY A 600 -6.17 -7.58 -4.23
N LEU A 601 -5.45 -6.90 -5.11
CA LEU A 601 -5.94 -6.49 -6.43
C LEU A 601 -6.15 -7.68 -7.36
N ASP A 602 -5.16 -8.59 -7.42
CA ASP A 602 -5.08 -9.68 -8.39
C ASP A 602 -5.67 -10.99 -7.90
N VAL A 603 -5.53 -11.34 -6.63
CA VAL A 603 -5.93 -12.68 -6.15
C VAL A 603 -7.44 -12.71 -5.89
N TYR A 604 -7.95 -11.90 -4.97
CA TYR A 604 -9.37 -11.95 -4.58
C TYR A 604 -10.31 -11.48 -5.71
N THR A 605 -9.95 -10.44 -6.46
CA THR A 605 -10.76 -10.01 -7.62
C THR A 605 -10.82 -11.11 -8.67
N SER A 606 -9.66 -11.69 -9.04
CA SER A 606 -9.64 -12.75 -10.04
C SER A 606 -10.32 -14.01 -9.55
N LEU A 607 -10.17 -14.40 -8.27
CA LEU A 607 -10.87 -15.55 -7.70
C LEU A 607 -12.39 -15.35 -7.75
N SER A 608 -12.88 -14.18 -7.32
CA SER A 608 -14.32 -13.85 -7.41
C SER A 608 -14.85 -14.06 -8.83
N GLU A 609 -14.16 -13.53 -9.84
CA GLU A 609 -14.61 -13.63 -11.22
C GLU A 609 -14.46 -15.02 -11.81
N VAL A 610 -13.31 -15.68 -11.60
CA VAL A 610 -13.08 -17.04 -12.11
C VAL A 610 -14.10 -17.99 -11.52
N TYR A 611 -14.29 -17.99 -10.19
CA TYR A 611 -15.33 -18.82 -9.57
C TYR A 611 -16.72 -18.48 -10.08
N GLY A 612 -17.06 -17.19 -10.16
CA GLY A 612 -18.40 -16.74 -10.58
C GLY A 612 -18.71 -17.06 -12.05
N ASN A 613 -17.72 -16.96 -12.94
CA ASN A 613 -17.89 -17.25 -14.35
C ASN A 613 -17.87 -18.77 -14.63
N VAL A 614 -17.02 -19.54 -13.95
CA VAL A 614 -17.09 -21.02 -13.98
C VAL A 614 -18.46 -21.50 -13.50
N ALA A 615 -18.95 -20.96 -12.38
CA ALA A 615 -20.29 -21.24 -11.88
C ALA A 615 -21.38 -20.87 -12.88
N ARG A 616 -21.22 -19.74 -13.60
CA ARG A 616 -22.16 -19.30 -14.64
C ARG A 616 -22.22 -20.29 -15.81
N PHE A 617 -21.10 -20.81 -16.29
CA PHE A 617 -21.11 -21.84 -17.33
C PHE A 617 -21.79 -23.11 -16.83
N GLN A 618 -21.47 -23.58 -15.63
CA GLN A 618 -22.13 -24.73 -15.02
C GLN A 618 -23.64 -24.51 -14.88
N PHE A 619 -24.05 -23.32 -14.44
CA PHE A 619 -25.46 -22.95 -14.29
C PHE A 619 -26.21 -22.89 -15.63
N TYR A 620 -25.58 -22.38 -16.70
CA TYR A 620 -26.22 -22.23 -18.00
C TYR A 620 -26.19 -23.49 -18.87
N LEU A 621 -25.13 -24.30 -18.77
CA LEU A 621 -24.86 -25.39 -19.72
C LEU A 621 -25.13 -26.79 -19.16
N SER A 622 -25.30 -26.93 -17.84
CA SER A 622 -25.51 -28.24 -17.21
C SER A 622 -26.96 -28.47 -16.83
N ASP A 623 -27.43 -29.69 -17.05
CA ASP A 623 -28.67 -30.25 -16.50
C ASP A 623 -28.37 -31.33 -15.43
N ASP A 624 -27.09 -31.58 -15.12
CA ASP A 624 -26.67 -32.50 -14.06
C ASP A 624 -26.76 -31.86 -12.66
N LYS A 625 -27.38 -32.58 -11.72
CA LYS A 625 -27.60 -32.16 -10.33
C LYS A 625 -26.28 -31.83 -9.62
N ASP A 626 -25.28 -32.71 -9.71
CA ASP A 626 -24.01 -32.54 -9.00
C ASP A 626 -23.24 -31.32 -9.51
N THR A 627 -23.29 -31.10 -10.83
CA THR A 627 -22.68 -29.92 -11.47
C THR A 627 -23.38 -28.62 -11.06
N LEU A 628 -24.70 -28.62 -10.90
CA LEU A 628 -25.44 -27.46 -10.39
C LEU A 628 -25.15 -27.21 -8.90
N ILE A 629 -25.06 -28.24 -8.06
CA ILE A 629 -24.64 -28.09 -6.65
C ILE A 629 -23.24 -27.46 -6.57
N ASN A 630 -22.32 -27.89 -7.43
CA ASN A 630 -21.00 -27.29 -7.57
C ASN A 630 -21.06 -25.83 -8.04
N ALA A 631 -21.97 -25.50 -8.97
CA ALA A 631 -22.17 -24.12 -9.43
C ALA A 631 -22.59 -23.20 -8.29
N ARG A 632 -23.57 -23.64 -7.48
CA ARG A 632 -24.02 -22.91 -6.28
C ARG A 632 -22.86 -22.63 -5.33
N GLU A 633 -22.07 -23.65 -5.00
CA GLU A 633 -20.92 -23.49 -4.10
C GLU A 633 -19.87 -22.53 -4.68
N ASN A 634 -19.59 -22.61 -5.98
CA ASN A 634 -18.68 -21.69 -6.66
C ASN A 634 -19.18 -20.24 -6.66
N PHE A 635 -20.49 -20.00 -6.82
CA PHE A 635 -21.06 -18.66 -6.66
C PHE A 635 -20.90 -18.13 -5.24
N LEU A 636 -21.06 -18.97 -4.21
CA LEU A 636 -20.85 -18.55 -2.82
C LEU A 636 -19.37 -18.28 -2.51
N LYS A 637 -18.45 -19.07 -3.09
CA LYS A 637 -17.00 -18.79 -3.07
C LYS A 637 -16.68 -17.46 -3.75
N ALA A 638 -17.30 -17.19 -4.90
CA ALA A 638 -17.17 -15.91 -5.59
C ALA A 638 -17.69 -14.73 -4.75
N ALA A 639 -18.82 -14.90 -4.06
CA ALA A 639 -19.37 -13.90 -3.15
C ALA A 639 -18.40 -13.61 -1.99
N TYR A 640 -17.84 -14.65 -1.37
CA TYR A 640 -16.84 -14.48 -0.31
C TYR A 640 -15.64 -13.64 -0.79
N HIS A 641 -15.01 -14.02 -1.91
CA HIS A 641 -13.86 -13.30 -2.46
C HIS A 641 -14.20 -11.85 -2.87
N ALA A 642 -15.41 -11.61 -3.39
CA ALA A 642 -15.88 -10.24 -3.66
C ALA A 642 -16.05 -9.42 -2.37
N SER A 643 -16.51 -10.05 -1.28
CA SER A 643 -16.70 -9.39 0.02
C SER A 643 -15.38 -8.96 0.66
N ARG A 644 -14.30 -9.72 0.42
CA ARG A 644 -12.94 -9.40 0.86
C ARG A 644 -12.44 -8.08 0.27
N MET A 645 -12.86 -7.76 -0.95
CA MET A 645 -12.46 -6.55 -1.68
C MET A 645 -13.41 -5.36 -1.54
N GLY A 646 -14.42 -5.42 -0.66
CA GLY A 646 -15.38 -4.34 -0.53
C GLY A 646 -16.42 -4.26 -1.65
N ALA A 647 -16.46 -5.22 -2.58
CA ALA A 647 -17.34 -5.22 -3.75
C ALA A 647 -18.76 -5.67 -3.40
N LYS A 648 -19.49 -4.83 -2.66
CA LYS A 648 -20.83 -5.13 -2.11
C LYS A 648 -21.81 -5.59 -3.19
N ARG A 649 -21.94 -4.82 -4.27
CA ARG A 649 -22.94 -5.08 -5.33
C ARG A 649 -22.65 -6.37 -6.07
N ARG A 650 -21.36 -6.66 -6.31
CA ARG A 650 -20.92 -7.93 -6.88
C ARG A 650 -21.16 -9.12 -5.95
N THR A 651 -20.90 -8.96 -4.65
CA THR A 651 -21.21 -9.97 -3.62
C THR A 651 -22.69 -10.33 -3.68
N ALA A 652 -23.58 -9.33 -3.67
CA ALA A 652 -25.03 -9.55 -3.79
C ALA A 652 -25.42 -10.25 -5.10
N LYS A 653 -24.79 -9.88 -6.23
CA LYS A 653 -25.00 -10.55 -7.52
C LYS A 653 -24.66 -12.05 -7.43
N TRP A 654 -23.52 -12.41 -6.86
CA TRP A 654 -23.11 -13.81 -6.74
C TRP A 654 -23.98 -14.62 -5.78
N VAL A 655 -24.36 -14.05 -4.63
CA VAL A 655 -25.33 -14.66 -3.72
C VAL A 655 -26.66 -14.90 -4.45
N THR A 656 -27.12 -13.93 -5.24
CA THR A 656 -28.36 -14.07 -6.00
C THR A 656 -28.28 -15.19 -7.03
N PHE A 657 -27.17 -15.31 -7.79
CA PHE A 657 -26.96 -16.43 -8.71
C PHE A 657 -26.98 -17.79 -8.00
N ALA A 658 -26.39 -17.91 -6.81
CA ALA A 658 -26.48 -19.14 -6.01
C ALA A 658 -27.94 -19.49 -5.67
N GLY A 659 -28.77 -18.49 -5.34
CA GLY A 659 -30.21 -18.66 -5.15
C GLY A 659 -30.94 -19.11 -6.42
N ARG A 660 -30.55 -18.59 -7.60
CA ARG A 660 -31.14 -19.00 -8.90
C ARG A 660 -30.82 -20.45 -9.21
N VAL A 661 -29.61 -20.91 -8.88
CA VAL A 661 -29.25 -22.33 -8.94
C VAL A 661 -30.15 -23.17 -8.02
N ASN A 662 -30.44 -22.70 -6.81
CA ASN A 662 -31.37 -23.38 -5.90
C ASN A 662 -32.79 -23.50 -6.48
N VAL A 663 -33.32 -22.47 -7.15
CA VAL A 663 -34.60 -22.59 -7.87
C VAL A 663 -34.52 -23.68 -8.92
N ARG A 664 -33.41 -23.74 -9.66
CA ARG A 664 -33.20 -24.69 -10.75
C ARG A 664 -33.09 -26.15 -10.26
N LEU A 665 -32.48 -26.36 -9.10
CA LEU A 665 -32.40 -27.66 -8.44
C LEU A 665 -33.78 -28.16 -7.93
N GLY A 666 -34.77 -27.29 -7.81
CA GLY A 666 -36.12 -27.66 -7.37
C GLY A 666 -36.11 -28.39 -6.02
N ASN A 667 -36.86 -29.49 -5.93
CA ASN A 667 -36.91 -30.34 -4.73
C ASN A 667 -35.85 -31.45 -4.74
N GLN A 668 -34.96 -31.51 -5.73
CA GLN A 668 -34.04 -32.64 -5.90
C GLN A 668 -32.88 -32.66 -4.90
N ASN A 669 -32.86 -31.78 -3.89
CA ASN A 669 -31.80 -31.75 -2.89
C ASN A 669 -32.37 -31.38 -1.50
N ASP A 670 -32.30 -32.31 -0.56
CA ASP A 670 -32.83 -32.13 0.80
C ASP A 670 -31.99 -31.11 1.62
N ASP A 671 -30.76 -30.81 1.21
CA ASP A 671 -29.85 -29.85 1.85
C ASP A 671 -29.92 -28.43 1.25
N LEU A 672 -31.07 -28.05 0.67
CA LEU A 672 -31.25 -26.71 0.09
C LEU A 672 -31.52 -25.66 1.18
N ILE A 673 -30.62 -24.68 1.26
CA ILE A 673 -30.89 -23.43 1.98
C ILE A 673 -32.13 -22.77 1.35
N PRO A 674 -33.11 -22.30 2.16
CA PRO A 674 -34.28 -21.59 1.65
C PRO A 674 -33.90 -20.42 0.75
N ILE A 675 -34.56 -20.30 -0.41
CA ILE A 675 -34.29 -19.28 -1.42
C ILE A 675 -34.47 -17.86 -0.84
N GLU A 676 -35.38 -17.73 0.13
CA GLU A 676 -35.63 -16.52 0.90
C GLU A 676 -34.37 -15.99 1.60
N GLN A 677 -33.50 -16.86 2.14
CA GLN A 677 -32.26 -16.41 2.78
C GLN A 677 -31.34 -15.69 1.79
N TYR A 678 -31.26 -16.18 0.54
CA TYR A 678 -30.49 -15.51 -0.53
C TYR A 678 -31.09 -14.15 -0.89
N LEU A 679 -32.42 -14.06 -0.96
CA LEU A 679 -33.12 -12.79 -1.22
C LEU A 679 -32.87 -11.76 -0.12
N TYR A 680 -33.02 -12.17 1.15
CA TYR A 680 -32.80 -11.29 2.31
C TYR A 680 -31.35 -10.81 2.37
N LEU A 681 -30.38 -11.74 2.26
CA LEU A 681 -28.96 -11.39 2.32
C LEU A 681 -28.55 -10.46 1.17
N SER A 682 -28.90 -10.79 -0.07
CA SER A 682 -28.56 -9.95 -1.23
C SER A 682 -29.12 -8.53 -1.10
N LYS A 683 -30.37 -8.41 -0.62
CA LYS A 683 -31.00 -7.09 -0.39
C LYS A 683 -30.32 -6.31 0.73
N ALA A 684 -29.96 -6.99 1.83
CA ALA A 684 -29.23 -6.38 2.95
C ALA A 684 -27.83 -5.87 2.53
N ILE A 685 -27.15 -6.57 1.62
CA ILE A 685 -25.86 -6.13 1.07
C ILE A 685 -26.01 -4.85 0.25
N ILE A 686 -27.01 -4.78 -0.63
CA ILE A 686 -27.23 -3.61 -1.47
C ILE A 686 -27.66 -2.40 -0.62
N SER A 687 -28.60 -2.57 0.32
CA SER A 687 -29.14 -1.47 1.13
C SER A 687 -28.08 -0.80 2.02
N LYS A 688 -27.10 -1.55 2.53
CA LYS A 688 -25.95 -1.00 3.29
C LYS A 688 -24.85 -0.38 2.42
N GLY A 689 -25.00 -0.36 1.09
CA GLY A 689 -23.95 0.04 0.14
C GLY A 689 -24.32 1.17 -0.82
N VAL A 690 -25.54 1.68 -0.79
CA VAL A 690 -26.04 2.66 -1.76
C VAL A 690 -26.34 3.98 -1.03
N SER A 691 -25.52 5.01 -1.31
CA SER A 691 -25.79 6.39 -0.86
C SER A 691 -27.14 6.87 -1.40
N ALA A 692 -27.83 7.70 -0.62
CA ALA A 692 -29.06 8.36 -1.06
C ALA A 692 -28.83 9.33 -2.24
N GLU A 693 -27.56 9.67 -2.52
CA GLU A 693 -27.15 10.56 -3.61
C GLU A 693 -27.31 9.94 -5.01
N TYR A 694 -27.41 8.60 -5.12
CA TYR A 694 -27.61 7.95 -6.42
C TYR A 694 -29.04 8.11 -6.93
N LYS A 695 -29.19 8.31 -8.25
CA LYS A 695 -30.49 8.39 -8.93
C LYS A 695 -31.36 7.18 -8.57
N PRO A 696 -32.66 7.35 -8.24
CA PRO A 696 -33.57 6.25 -7.90
C PRO A 696 -33.52 5.08 -8.89
N ILE A 697 -33.53 5.38 -10.19
CA ILE A 697 -33.48 4.37 -11.25
C ILE A 697 -32.23 3.48 -11.19
N PHE A 698 -31.06 4.04 -10.81
CA PHE A 698 -29.85 3.24 -10.65
C PHE A 698 -29.96 2.33 -9.42
N ARG A 699 -30.53 2.83 -8.32
CA ARG A 699 -30.73 2.04 -7.09
C ARG A 699 -31.65 0.85 -7.37
N ASP A 700 -32.75 1.08 -8.09
CA ASP A 700 -33.66 0.02 -8.53
C ASP A 700 -32.96 -0.96 -9.48
N ALA A 701 -32.10 -0.45 -10.36
CA ALA A 701 -31.38 -1.28 -11.31
C ALA A 701 -30.40 -2.27 -10.64
N LEU A 702 -29.83 -1.91 -9.49
CA LEU A 702 -28.99 -2.82 -8.70
C LEU A 702 -29.75 -4.04 -8.17
N GLU A 703 -31.07 -3.92 -7.97
CA GLU A 703 -31.93 -5.04 -7.54
C GLU A 703 -32.38 -5.95 -8.72
N SER A 704 -32.01 -5.65 -9.97
CA SER A 704 -32.52 -6.41 -11.13
C SER A 704 -32.24 -7.92 -11.07
N GLU A 705 -31.06 -8.35 -10.62
CA GLU A 705 -30.77 -9.78 -10.44
C GLU A 705 -31.61 -10.38 -9.29
N ILE A 706 -31.81 -9.63 -8.20
CA ILE A 706 -32.63 -10.06 -7.06
C ILE A 706 -34.08 -10.26 -7.52
N ASN A 707 -34.57 -9.39 -8.39
CA ASN A 707 -35.88 -9.50 -8.98
C ASN A 707 -36.00 -10.69 -9.95
N LEU A 708 -34.92 -11.08 -10.66
CA LEU A 708 -34.91 -12.36 -11.39
C LEU A 708 -35.10 -13.55 -10.45
N LEU A 709 -34.32 -13.62 -9.37
CA LEU A 709 -34.46 -14.70 -8.37
C LEU A 709 -35.86 -14.72 -7.75
N ARG A 710 -36.38 -13.56 -7.36
CA ARG A 710 -37.72 -13.45 -6.77
C ARG A 710 -38.80 -13.89 -7.77
N GLY A 711 -38.65 -13.51 -9.04
CA GLY A 711 -39.54 -13.95 -10.11
C GLY A 711 -39.49 -15.46 -10.34
N GLU A 712 -38.30 -16.05 -10.36
CA GLU A 712 -38.09 -17.50 -10.50
C GLU A 712 -38.70 -18.27 -9.32
N LEU A 713 -38.55 -17.78 -8.09
CA LEU A 713 -39.20 -18.33 -6.89
C LEU A 713 -40.74 -18.28 -7.00
N HIS A 714 -41.31 -17.14 -7.41
CA HIS A 714 -42.75 -17.01 -7.60
C HIS A 714 -43.27 -17.91 -8.73
N PHE A 715 -42.50 -18.04 -9.83
CA PHE A 715 -42.85 -18.91 -10.94
C PHE A 715 -42.91 -20.38 -10.49
N MET A 716 -41.91 -20.84 -9.74
CA MET A 716 -41.88 -22.18 -9.13
C MET A 716 -43.08 -22.39 -8.20
N GLY A 717 -43.43 -21.37 -7.40
CA GLY A 717 -44.61 -21.37 -6.53
C GLY A 717 -45.96 -21.21 -7.23
N ARG A 718 -46.01 -21.26 -8.58
CA ARG A 718 -47.21 -21.06 -9.42
C ARG A 718 -47.91 -19.71 -9.24
N LYS A 719 -47.18 -18.72 -8.73
CA LYS A 719 -47.58 -17.32 -8.53
C LYS A 719 -47.21 -16.50 -9.77
N TYR A 720 -47.81 -16.85 -10.91
CA TYR A 720 -47.36 -16.36 -12.22
C TYR A 720 -47.53 -14.84 -12.41
N GLU A 721 -48.55 -14.23 -11.81
CA GLU A 721 -48.76 -12.78 -11.85
C GLU A 721 -47.63 -12.03 -11.11
N GLN A 722 -47.29 -12.48 -9.89
CA GLN A 722 -46.19 -11.91 -9.11
C GLN A 722 -44.84 -12.17 -9.78
N ALA A 723 -44.66 -13.34 -10.41
CA ALA A 723 -43.46 -13.67 -11.16
C ALA A 723 -43.27 -12.74 -12.37
N PHE A 724 -44.33 -12.54 -13.16
CA PHE A 724 -44.33 -11.63 -14.31
C PHE A 724 -43.92 -10.21 -13.91
N TYR A 725 -44.47 -9.72 -12.81
CA TYR A 725 -44.12 -8.41 -12.26
C TYR A 725 -42.62 -8.30 -11.88
N CYS A 726 -42.10 -9.30 -11.16
CA CYS A 726 -40.68 -9.31 -10.79
C CYS A 726 -39.77 -9.35 -12.02
N PHE A 727 -40.14 -10.09 -13.08
CA PHE A 727 -39.38 -10.12 -14.31
C PHE A 727 -39.42 -8.81 -15.10
N LEU A 728 -40.51 -8.03 -15.02
CA LEU A 728 -40.55 -6.67 -15.57
C LEU A 728 -39.59 -5.74 -14.81
N LEU A 729 -39.59 -5.78 -13.48
CA LEU A 729 -38.64 -4.99 -12.67
C LEU A 729 -37.18 -5.39 -12.97
N ALA A 730 -36.92 -6.69 -13.12
CA ALA A 730 -35.62 -7.18 -13.54
C ALA A 730 -35.23 -6.65 -14.93
N LEU A 731 -36.14 -6.68 -15.90
CA LEU A 731 -35.91 -6.17 -17.25
C LEU A 731 -35.57 -4.67 -17.23
N LYS A 732 -36.35 -3.86 -16.50
CA LYS A 732 -36.11 -2.41 -16.36
C LYS A 732 -34.69 -2.11 -15.89
N GLY A 733 -34.28 -2.74 -14.79
CA GLY A 733 -32.94 -2.54 -14.25
C GLY A 733 -31.84 -3.09 -15.16
N SER A 734 -32.11 -4.18 -15.88
CA SER A 734 -31.16 -4.76 -16.84
C SER A 734 -30.93 -3.85 -18.05
N ILE A 735 -31.99 -3.19 -18.53
CA ILE A 735 -31.93 -2.20 -19.61
C ILE A 735 -31.09 -0.99 -19.17
N PHE A 736 -31.30 -0.50 -17.96
CA PHE A 736 -30.54 0.63 -17.39
C PHE A 736 -29.05 0.32 -17.26
N LEU A 737 -28.70 -0.89 -16.80
CA LEU A 737 -27.31 -1.32 -16.67
C LEU A 737 -26.68 -1.72 -18.02
N GLY A 738 -27.49 -2.00 -19.05
CA GLY A 738 -27.03 -2.50 -20.34
C GLY A 738 -26.53 -3.95 -20.31
N PHE A 739 -27.17 -4.81 -19.51
CA PHE A 739 -26.71 -6.19 -19.29
C PHE A 739 -27.45 -7.19 -20.19
N ASN A 740 -26.97 -7.39 -21.41
CA ASN A 740 -27.67 -8.11 -22.47
C ASN A 740 -28.09 -9.55 -22.09
N ARG A 741 -27.23 -10.32 -21.41
CA ARG A 741 -27.57 -11.68 -20.95
C ARG A 741 -28.74 -11.65 -19.95
N ARG A 742 -28.75 -10.66 -19.05
CA ARG A 742 -29.81 -10.46 -18.05
C ARG A 742 -31.11 -9.97 -18.70
N ILE A 743 -31.02 -9.12 -19.73
CA ILE A 743 -32.15 -8.72 -20.57
C ILE A 743 -32.78 -9.95 -21.21
N SER A 744 -31.96 -10.82 -21.83
CA SER A 744 -32.42 -12.06 -22.46
C SER A 744 -33.08 -13.01 -21.44
N ASP A 745 -32.46 -13.23 -20.27
CA ASP A 745 -33.05 -14.03 -19.19
C ASP A 745 -34.40 -13.46 -18.72
N SER A 746 -34.53 -12.13 -18.61
CA SER A 746 -35.78 -11.47 -18.20
C SER A 746 -36.88 -11.66 -19.24
N LEU A 747 -36.57 -11.43 -20.53
CA LEU A 747 -37.50 -11.58 -21.64
C LEU A 747 -37.98 -13.03 -21.80
N TYR A 748 -37.07 -14.00 -21.70
CA TYR A 748 -37.42 -15.41 -21.77
C TYR A 748 -38.37 -15.79 -20.62
N ASN A 749 -38.09 -15.31 -19.41
CA ASN A 749 -38.94 -15.54 -18.24
C ASN A 749 -40.33 -14.89 -18.37
N LEU A 750 -40.43 -13.69 -18.95
CA LEU A 750 -41.71 -13.06 -19.27
C LEU A 750 -42.53 -13.92 -20.24
N HIS A 751 -41.90 -14.49 -21.27
CA HIS A 751 -42.55 -15.45 -22.16
C HIS A 751 -43.08 -16.69 -21.39
N ARG A 752 -42.27 -17.28 -20.51
CA ARG A 752 -42.68 -18.43 -19.69
C ARG A 752 -43.90 -18.13 -18.83
N CYS A 753 -43.92 -16.98 -18.15
CA CYS A 753 -45.08 -16.52 -17.39
C CYS A 753 -46.32 -16.34 -18.27
N TYR A 754 -46.15 -15.66 -19.41
CA TYR A 754 -47.26 -15.37 -20.32
C TYR A 754 -47.94 -16.64 -20.82
N LYS A 755 -47.16 -17.66 -21.19
CA LYS A 755 -47.68 -18.97 -21.61
C LYS A 755 -48.52 -19.65 -20.51
N LYS A 756 -48.18 -19.45 -19.24
CA LYS A 756 -48.90 -20.02 -18.08
C LYS A 756 -50.12 -19.20 -17.65
N LEU A 757 -50.14 -17.89 -17.92
CA LEU A 757 -51.27 -17.00 -17.62
C LEU A 757 -52.46 -17.17 -18.58
N GLY A 758 -52.29 -17.85 -19.71
CA GLY A 758 -53.39 -18.47 -20.45
C GLY A 758 -54.54 -17.55 -20.87
N GLY A 759 -54.25 -16.31 -21.27
CA GLY A 759 -55.26 -15.36 -21.78
C GLY A 759 -55.80 -14.36 -20.75
N THR A 760 -55.32 -14.36 -19.49
CA THR A 760 -55.52 -13.20 -18.59
C THR A 760 -54.96 -11.95 -19.28
N SER A 761 -55.76 -10.88 -19.39
CA SER A 761 -55.27 -9.66 -20.02
C SER A 761 -54.12 -9.11 -19.17
N ILE A 762 -52.90 -9.11 -19.72
CA ILE A 762 -51.74 -8.45 -19.10
C ILE A 762 -52.08 -6.98 -18.80
N ARG A 763 -52.99 -6.38 -19.57
CA ARG A 763 -53.59 -5.07 -19.28
C ARG A 763 -54.07 -4.97 -17.83
N SER A 764 -54.88 -5.92 -17.35
CA SER A 764 -55.34 -5.95 -15.95
C SER A 764 -54.20 -6.11 -14.93
N LEU A 765 -53.09 -6.73 -15.32
CA LEU A 765 -51.90 -6.92 -14.48
C LEU A 765 -51.07 -5.64 -14.38
N LEU A 766 -50.97 -4.87 -15.46
CA LEU A 766 -50.24 -3.60 -15.52
C LEU A 766 -51.04 -2.44 -14.93
N GLU A 767 -52.36 -2.38 -15.17
CA GLU A 767 -53.27 -1.37 -14.59
C GLU A 767 -53.31 -1.46 -13.06
N LYS A 768 -53.24 -2.68 -12.49
CA LYS A 768 -53.14 -2.86 -11.03
C LYS A 768 -51.82 -2.34 -10.44
N GLN A 769 -50.81 -2.07 -11.27
CA GLN A 769 -49.43 -1.85 -10.86
C GLN A 769 -48.80 -0.63 -11.57
N GLU A 770 -49.58 0.44 -11.78
CA GLU A 770 -49.35 1.72 -12.51
C GLU A 770 -47.93 2.37 -12.50
N SER A 771 -46.95 1.86 -11.77
CA SER A 771 -45.68 2.53 -11.48
C SER A 771 -44.42 1.96 -12.17
N CYS A 772 -44.50 0.82 -12.86
CA CYS A 772 -43.26 0.05 -13.13
C CYS A 772 -42.59 0.35 -14.48
N PHE A 773 -43.38 0.53 -15.53
CA PHE A 773 -42.92 0.97 -16.86
C PHE A 773 -43.90 2.03 -17.35
N GLN A 774 -43.49 3.29 -17.34
CA GLN A 774 -44.21 4.34 -18.06
C GLN A 774 -43.77 4.30 -19.52
N LEU A 775 -44.57 4.84 -20.44
CA LEU A 775 -44.06 5.09 -21.80
C LEU A 775 -42.91 6.08 -21.69
N HIS A 776 -41.75 5.71 -22.21
CA HIS A 776 -40.59 6.59 -22.25
C HIS A 776 -40.38 7.03 -23.70
N GLU A 777 -40.59 8.32 -23.96
CA GLU A 777 -40.35 8.94 -25.27
C GLU A 777 -38.85 9.04 -25.56
N ASP A 778 -38.02 9.34 -24.54
CA ASP A 778 -36.56 9.32 -24.66
C ASP A 778 -35.96 8.01 -24.13
N LYS A 779 -35.55 7.15 -25.07
CA LYS A 779 -34.86 5.88 -24.76
C LYS A 779 -33.58 6.08 -23.95
N ARG A 780 -32.93 7.25 -24.03
CA ARG A 780 -31.67 7.54 -23.33
C ARG A 780 -31.83 7.66 -21.82
N GLU A 781 -33.04 7.98 -21.34
CA GLU A 781 -33.32 8.00 -19.90
C GLU A 781 -33.27 6.60 -19.28
N LEU A 782 -33.79 5.60 -20.01
CA LEU A 782 -33.82 4.20 -19.59
C LEU A 782 -32.56 3.42 -19.95
N ASN A 783 -31.89 3.78 -21.04
CA ASN A 783 -30.67 3.14 -21.51
C ASN A 783 -29.64 4.21 -21.88
N PRO A 784 -28.90 4.74 -20.90
CA PRO A 784 -27.89 5.76 -21.16
C PRO A 784 -26.71 5.23 -21.99
N GLN A 785 -26.59 3.91 -22.15
CA GLN A 785 -25.51 3.25 -22.90
C GLN A 785 -25.85 3.03 -24.39
N SER A 786 -27.10 3.21 -24.79
CA SER A 786 -27.57 3.06 -26.18
C SER A 786 -27.16 1.73 -26.85
N ASN A 787 -27.11 0.63 -26.10
CA ASN A 787 -26.83 -0.69 -26.70
C ASN A 787 -28.08 -1.28 -27.39
N ALA A 788 -27.88 -2.06 -28.46
CA ALA A 788 -28.94 -2.57 -29.32
C ALA A 788 -29.94 -3.51 -28.61
N ALA A 789 -29.47 -4.33 -27.66
CA ALA A 789 -30.35 -5.26 -26.93
C ALA A 789 -31.32 -4.51 -26.01
N SER A 790 -30.83 -3.48 -25.32
CA SER A 790 -31.65 -2.57 -24.53
C SER A 790 -32.66 -1.83 -25.40
N GLU A 791 -32.26 -1.29 -26.55
CA GLU A 791 -33.19 -0.62 -27.47
C GLU A 791 -34.29 -1.56 -27.99
N ALA A 792 -33.94 -2.77 -28.41
CA ALA A 792 -34.91 -3.77 -28.86
C ALA A 792 -35.89 -4.17 -27.74
N ALA A 793 -35.42 -4.28 -26.50
CA ALA A 793 -36.28 -4.55 -25.36
C ALA A 793 -37.19 -3.36 -25.01
N ILE A 794 -36.69 -2.12 -25.08
CA ILE A 794 -37.49 -0.91 -24.91
C ILE A 794 -38.55 -0.81 -26.00
N ASP A 795 -38.19 -1.03 -27.27
CA ASP A 795 -39.14 -0.99 -28.39
C ASP A 795 -40.23 -2.04 -28.25
N LEU A 796 -39.87 -3.26 -27.84
CA LEU A 796 -40.86 -4.30 -27.57
C LEU A 796 -41.85 -3.86 -26.49
N VAL A 797 -41.36 -3.29 -25.38
CA VAL A 797 -42.19 -2.85 -24.26
C VAL A 797 -43.01 -1.60 -24.62
N ASN A 798 -42.44 -0.62 -25.32
CA ASN A 798 -43.12 0.60 -25.75
C ASN A 798 -44.19 0.30 -26.78
N ASN A 799 -43.90 -0.51 -27.81
CA ASN A 799 -44.91 -0.96 -28.77
C ASN A 799 -46.03 -1.70 -28.04
N TYR A 800 -45.69 -2.47 -27.01
CA TYR A 800 -46.67 -3.16 -26.21
C TYR A 800 -47.57 -2.20 -25.42
N LEU A 801 -46.98 -1.23 -24.70
CA LEU A 801 -47.72 -0.23 -23.93
C LEU A 801 -48.57 0.70 -24.80
N GLN A 802 -48.05 1.16 -25.95
CA GLN A 802 -48.79 1.98 -26.92
C GLN A 802 -50.01 1.22 -27.46
N ASN A 803 -49.86 -0.06 -27.78
CA ASN A 803 -50.99 -0.89 -28.23
C ASN A 803 -52.04 -1.08 -27.13
N VAL A 804 -51.63 -1.19 -25.87
CA VAL A 804 -52.56 -1.23 -24.72
C VAL A 804 -53.31 0.10 -24.58
N GLN A 805 -52.63 1.25 -24.67
CA GLN A 805 -53.28 2.57 -24.58
C GLN A 805 -54.19 2.88 -25.76
N ASN A 806 -53.76 2.57 -26.99
CA ASN A 806 -54.57 2.76 -28.20
C ASN A 806 -55.82 1.85 -28.23
N SER A 807 -55.84 0.77 -27.46
CA SER A 807 -57.05 -0.04 -27.29
C SER A 807 -58.14 0.65 -26.46
N GLU A 808 -57.80 1.70 -25.69
CA GLU A 808 -58.78 2.50 -24.93
C GLU A 808 -59.58 3.46 -25.82
N SER A 809 -59.00 3.92 -26.94
CA SER A 809 -59.70 4.82 -27.87
C SER A 809 -60.64 4.08 -28.84
N PHE A 810 -60.59 2.73 -28.87
CA PHE A 810 -61.44 1.86 -29.69
C PHE A 810 -62.42 1.04 -28.82
N GLN A 811 -63.23 1.72 -27.98
CA GLN A 811 -64.31 1.07 -27.22
C GLN A 811 -65.56 0.71 -28.04
N ASN A 812 -65.57 0.90 -29.36
CA ASN A 812 -66.72 0.52 -30.19
C ASN A 812 -66.39 -0.61 -31.18
N ASN A 813 -66.97 -1.76 -30.85
CA ASN A 813 -67.20 -2.97 -31.65
C ASN A 813 -66.10 -4.05 -31.65
N ASN A 814 -66.49 -5.17 -31.03
CA ASN A 814 -65.86 -6.50 -31.01
C ASN A 814 -64.56 -6.60 -30.22
N SER A 815 -64.71 -7.00 -28.95
CA SER A 815 -63.67 -7.51 -28.06
C SER A 815 -62.89 -8.65 -28.73
N LYS A 816 -61.81 -8.30 -29.43
CA LYS A 816 -60.66 -9.19 -29.56
C LYS A 816 -59.63 -8.68 -28.56
N ASP A 817 -59.48 -9.43 -27.47
CA ASP A 817 -58.33 -9.32 -26.59
C ASP A 817 -57.06 -9.24 -27.46
N TYR A 818 -56.39 -8.09 -27.44
CA TYR A 818 -55.20 -7.88 -28.27
C TYR A 818 -54.04 -8.63 -27.61
N ILE A 819 -53.80 -9.83 -28.14
CA ILE A 819 -52.74 -10.76 -27.77
C ILE A 819 -51.43 -10.21 -28.37
N ILE A 820 -50.43 -9.90 -27.56
CA ILE A 820 -49.03 -9.89 -28.05
C ILE A 820 -48.85 -11.24 -28.73
N PRO A 821 -48.29 -11.34 -29.95
CA PRO A 821 -47.84 -12.63 -30.45
C PRO A 821 -47.04 -13.28 -29.32
N THR A 822 -47.48 -14.45 -28.83
CA THR A 822 -46.94 -15.12 -27.63
C THR A 822 -45.42 -15.23 -27.64
N ASP A 823 -44.87 -15.22 -28.84
CA ASP A 823 -43.47 -15.45 -29.13
C ASP A 823 -42.66 -14.15 -29.26
N SER A 824 -43.22 -12.94 -29.16
CA SER A 824 -42.44 -11.70 -29.30
C SER A 824 -41.35 -11.57 -28.22
N PHE A 825 -41.68 -11.85 -26.96
CA PHE A 825 -40.69 -11.90 -25.87
C PHE A 825 -39.60 -12.95 -26.13
N LEU A 826 -40.00 -14.14 -26.59
CA LEU A 826 -39.07 -15.22 -26.94
C LEU A 826 -38.17 -14.84 -28.11
N ASN A 827 -38.72 -14.26 -29.17
CA ASN A 827 -38.00 -13.85 -30.37
C ASN A 827 -37.01 -12.73 -30.07
N THR A 828 -37.36 -11.75 -29.23
CA THR A 828 -36.40 -10.73 -28.77
C THR A 828 -35.32 -11.34 -27.88
N ALA A 829 -35.66 -12.26 -26.96
CA ALA A 829 -34.69 -12.94 -26.11
C ALA A 829 -33.65 -13.72 -26.93
N LYS A 830 -34.10 -14.50 -27.92
CA LYS A 830 -33.26 -15.24 -28.87
C LYS A 830 -32.47 -14.30 -29.78
N GLY A 831 -33.11 -13.23 -30.25
CA GLY A 831 -32.52 -12.24 -31.16
C GLY A 831 -31.22 -11.64 -30.62
N ILE A 832 -31.12 -11.44 -29.30
CA ILE A 832 -29.88 -10.97 -28.65
C ILE A 832 -28.72 -11.95 -28.90
N TRP A 833 -28.93 -13.25 -28.70
CA TRP A 833 -27.91 -14.29 -28.93
C TRP A 833 -27.60 -14.48 -30.42
N THR A 834 -28.64 -14.49 -31.26
CA THR A 834 -28.49 -14.60 -32.71
C THR A 834 -27.70 -13.43 -33.29
N GLN A 835 -27.90 -12.21 -32.78
CA GLN A 835 -27.15 -11.04 -33.23
C GLN A 835 -25.65 -11.18 -32.92
N TRP A 836 -25.30 -11.69 -31.74
CA TRP A 836 -23.90 -11.94 -31.40
C TRP A 836 -23.27 -13.05 -32.24
N TYR A 837 -24.00 -14.13 -32.48
CA TYR A 837 -23.58 -15.23 -33.34
C TYR A 837 -23.26 -14.73 -34.76
N ARG A 838 -24.20 -13.98 -35.36
CA ARG A 838 -24.10 -13.43 -36.72
C ARG A 838 -23.01 -12.37 -36.89
N ALA A 839 -22.59 -11.71 -35.81
CA ALA A 839 -21.54 -10.70 -35.88
C ALA A 839 -20.18 -11.31 -36.25
N MET A 840 -19.99 -12.62 -36.07
CA MET A 840 -18.71 -13.32 -36.26
C MET A 840 -18.75 -14.51 -37.22
N THR A 841 -19.94 -14.97 -37.64
CA THR A 841 -20.05 -16.05 -38.64
C THR A 841 -19.88 -15.49 -40.05
N ASP A 842 -19.01 -16.13 -40.84
CA ASP A 842 -18.92 -15.85 -42.28
C ASP A 842 -20.29 -16.10 -42.94
N SER A 843 -20.59 -15.28 -43.95
CA SER A 843 -21.91 -15.22 -44.59
C SER A 843 -22.40 -16.52 -45.24
N SER A 844 -21.60 -17.59 -45.24
CA SER A 844 -21.97 -18.93 -45.71
C SER A 844 -22.66 -19.82 -44.66
N GLU A 845 -22.68 -19.45 -43.37
CA GLU A 845 -23.28 -20.25 -42.28
C GLU A 845 -24.55 -19.60 -41.66
N ILE A 846 -25.18 -18.65 -42.37
CA ILE A 846 -26.27 -17.78 -41.88
C ILE A 846 -27.51 -18.53 -41.35
N ASP A 847 -27.72 -19.78 -41.77
CA ASP A 847 -28.86 -20.61 -41.34
C ASP A 847 -28.68 -21.27 -39.96
N SER A 848 -27.47 -21.24 -39.38
CA SER A 848 -27.20 -21.80 -38.07
C SER A 848 -27.68 -20.87 -36.93
N GLN A 849 -28.32 -21.46 -35.92
CA GLN A 849 -28.83 -20.73 -34.74
C GLN A 849 -27.88 -20.87 -33.57
N HIS A 850 -27.76 -19.82 -32.75
CA HIS A 850 -27.00 -19.87 -31.51
C HIS A 850 -27.53 -21.00 -30.59
N PRO A 851 -26.69 -21.84 -29.97
CA PRO A 851 -27.14 -22.98 -29.16
C PRO A 851 -28.12 -22.62 -28.03
N VAL A 852 -27.91 -21.48 -27.36
CA VAL A 852 -28.86 -20.96 -26.35
C VAL A 852 -30.25 -20.67 -26.95
N ALA A 853 -30.32 -20.13 -28.18
CA ALA A 853 -31.61 -19.87 -28.83
C ALA A 853 -32.36 -21.17 -29.11
N ILE A 854 -31.65 -22.24 -29.50
CA ILE A 854 -32.20 -23.58 -29.68
C ILE A 854 -32.77 -24.12 -28.35
N LEU A 855 -32.03 -23.98 -27.25
CA LEU A 855 -32.50 -24.39 -25.92
C LEU A 855 -33.74 -23.62 -25.45
N MET A 856 -33.83 -22.32 -25.79
CA MET A 856 -35.01 -21.51 -25.50
C MET A 856 -36.24 -22.00 -26.28
N ASP A 857 -36.09 -22.30 -27.57
CA ASP A 857 -37.17 -22.84 -28.41
C ASP A 857 -37.66 -24.21 -27.92
N GLN A 858 -36.75 -25.04 -27.42
CA GLN A 858 -37.08 -26.33 -26.80
C GLN A 858 -37.71 -26.20 -25.41
N GLY A 859 -37.76 -24.99 -24.83
CA GLY A 859 -38.24 -24.79 -23.45
C GLY A 859 -37.28 -25.29 -22.36
N LYS A 860 -36.04 -25.66 -22.72
CA LYS A 860 -35.06 -26.26 -21.81
C LYS A 860 -34.16 -25.24 -21.13
N TRP A 861 -34.00 -24.04 -21.70
CA TRP A 861 -33.16 -22.98 -21.15
C TRP A 861 -33.56 -22.60 -19.71
N LEU A 862 -32.62 -22.74 -18.76
CA LEU A 862 -32.84 -22.42 -17.34
C LEU A 862 -34.14 -23.04 -16.77
N SER A 863 -34.50 -24.23 -17.23
CA SER A 863 -35.63 -24.99 -16.71
C SER A 863 -35.26 -25.61 -15.35
N ILE A 864 -36.26 -25.81 -14.49
CA ILE A 864 -36.11 -26.57 -13.25
C ILE A 864 -35.82 -28.02 -13.63
N LEU A 865 -34.92 -28.69 -12.89
CA LEU A 865 -34.72 -30.13 -13.06
C LEU A 865 -36.02 -30.85 -12.68
N GLU A 866 -36.65 -31.49 -13.67
CA GLU A 866 -37.81 -32.36 -13.48
C GLU A 866 -37.31 -33.74 -12.98
N ASP A 867 -38.13 -34.42 -12.18
CA ASP A 867 -37.86 -35.77 -11.66
C ASP A 867 -37.91 -36.85 -12.74
#